data_AF-A0A3A8G8W2-F1
#
_entry.id   AF-A0A3A8G8W2-F1
#
_cell.length_a   1.000
_cell.length_b   1.000
_cell.length_c   1.000
_cell.angle_alpha   90.00
_cell.angle_beta   90.00
_cell.angle_gamma   90.00
#
_symmetry.space_group_name_H-M   'P 1'
#
loop_
_entity.id
_entity.type
_entity.pdbx_description
1 polymer ?
#
loop_
_entity_poly.entity_id
_entity_poly.type
_entity_poly.pdbx_seq_one_letter_code
_entity_poly.pdbx_strand_id
1 'polypeptide(L)'
;MQTERFQLFISELKNDLQGDESPPSLLAFRLHGTTWIEEETGEQADATTLAGITETQRSGSNWRATSSAVTFFPIASLNAIVIVEFSTVPKASTRTYFAQRIERCLRHSENEYRALYDTTTGLLSRAGLEAEVRSLLPEVSSSSKAVTTSMGEPSSAIWVLALDIDHFKQINDTFGHLYGDAVLKCFAQRVLDEAQKTESTTSPDLRIRVARSGGEEFFVVVSGTAVPNEIENFAESLRRVIAESPLPTELEWQGVSEGTAAGLSLPHPSERKVTVSIGVSSGVYPKDKSGVQFIEQLKNEADAALYRAKTSGRNTVRWFSGILQSGGRVLEHHQDTGVVAIDIGRQVKVRVGQEFFVYHPDFSGSTPFVFSDGRTKKRIGTYPKIHSGRIIAFDSQQEMSFCSVAEARGVKTFPPGSVLEAIPLGSITHLLPSSTLNPIPATDLSSAERLSSVIEELSTSKSAFSVVVFSLENAESLSDSRGSVFINASLARMYDSIRQTFPSTSTIAQIQPTQFAIAATGIASTQALRELTEKTLSQSTSASQGLTLFGAGAFTLGEDPQTHQLPAKNALEFARYAVSPGMRGKEKLAFFLPQEAWKVIQTSREAGLQPKGIADYHKLKELGVQDAKLENQAAACAIEIWPPIPELSLSASQNAVALDPRHGMYWANRAIAEFFFGDRSRAYDAFLQAPEITKIIETPKLSPLPKGKRFEFYTIPYALSMYGKYKQSADSVDIEKLTRCLGNALGPGVGLGPLTRPFRQEIETALNELTGLTAQ
;
A
#
# COMPACT_ATOMS: atom_id res chain seq x y z
N MET A 1 21.13 -15.20 18.28
CA MET A 1 21.05 -16.68 18.51
C MET A 1 20.81 -17.09 19.96
N GLN A 2 21.78 -16.95 20.90
CA GLN A 2 21.55 -17.43 22.29
C GLN A 2 20.50 -16.61 23.06
N THR A 3 20.40 -15.31 22.78
CA THR A 3 19.37 -14.44 23.37
C THR A 3 17.95 -14.86 22.97
N GLU A 4 17.65 -15.05 21.67
CA GLU A 4 16.29 -15.44 21.24
C GLU A 4 15.89 -16.83 21.79
N ARG A 5 16.83 -17.79 21.80
CA ARG A 5 16.61 -19.12 22.40
C ARG A 5 16.22 -19.02 23.87
N PHE A 6 16.90 -18.14 24.61
CA PHE A 6 16.61 -17.90 26.01
C PHE A 6 15.26 -17.23 26.22
N GLN A 7 14.91 -16.23 25.40
CA GLN A 7 13.62 -15.55 25.48
C GLN A 7 12.44 -16.48 25.20
N LEU A 8 12.52 -17.32 24.17
CA LEU A 8 11.50 -18.34 23.91
C LEU A 8 11.34 -19.30 25.09
N PHE A 9 12.46 -19.77 25.65
CA PHE A 9 12.44 -20.65 26.81
C PHE A 9 11.77 -20.00 28.03
N ILE A 10 12.09 -18.75 28.35
CA ILE A 10 11.48 -18.04 29.48
C ILE A 10 10.01 -17.73 29.22
N SER A 11 9.63 -17.38 27.99
CA SER A 11 8.22 -17.17 27.63
C SER A 11 7.40 -18.45 27.80
N GLU A 12 7.89 -19.57 27.27
CA GLU A 12 7.24 -20.88 27.42
C GLU A 12 7.11 -21.30 28.88
N LEU A 13 8.18 -21.13 29.66
CA LEU A 13 8.17 -21.48 31.08
C LEU A 13 7.18 -20.62 31.89
N LYS A 14 7.09 -19.32 31.60
CA LYS A 14 6.09 -18.43 32.22
C LYS A 14 4.67 -18.84 31.86
N ASN A 15 4.41 -19.17 30.60
CA ASN A 15 3.09 -19.62 30.14
C ASN A 15 2.68 -20.95 30.80
N ASP A 16 3.61 -21.90 30.93
CA ASP A 16 3.35 -23.18 31.62
C ASP A 16 3.02 -22.98 33.11
N LEU A 17 3.69 -22.02 33.78
CA LEU A 17 3.49 -21.73 35.20
C LEU A 17 2.20 -20.93 35.50
N GLN A 18 1.71 -20.12 34.56
CA GLN A 18 0.46 -19.37 34.73
C GLN A 18 -0.79 -20.26 34.93
N GLY A 19 -0.70 -21.54 34.57
CA GLY A 19 -1.77 -22.52 34.80
C GLY A 19 -1.90 -23.03 36.23
N ASP A 20 -0.96 -22.73 37.12
CA ASP A 20 -0.96 -23.20 38.51
C ASP A 20 -1.87 -22.32 39.39
N GLU A 21 -2.61 -22.91 40.36
CA GLU A 21 -3.47 -22.18 41.31
C GLU A 21 -2.71 -21.16 42.18
N SER A 22 -1.39 -21.31 42.31
CA SER A 22 -0.49 -20.39 43.01
C SER A 22 0.91 -20.50 42.42
N PRO A 23 1.20 -19.75 41.33
CA PRO A 23 2.48 -19.85 40.63
C PRO A 23 3.62 -19.36 41.53
N PRO A 24 4.76 -20.09 41.58
CA PRO A 24 5.95 -19.61 42.29
C PRO A 24 6.56 -18.41 41.56
N SER A 25 7.28 -17.57 42.30
CA SER A 25 8.05 -16.47 41.71
C SER A 25 9.27 -17.01 40.96
N LEU A 26 9.59 -16.42 39.81
CA LEU A 26 10.61 -16.89 38.89
C LEU A 26 11.57 -15.76 38.52
N LEU A 27 12.86 -15.99 38.74
CA LEU A 27 13.94 -15.13 38.26
C LEU A 27 14.82 -15.92 37.29
N ALA A 28 15.23 -15.29 36.20
CA ALA A 28 16.01 -15.94 35.16
C ALA A 28 17.27 -15.13 34.87
N PHE A 29 18.43 -15.74 35.04
CA PHE A 29 19.73 -15.10 34.81
C PHE A 29 20.47 -15.78 33.68
N ARG A 30 21.18 -14.98 32.88
CA ARG A 30 22.03 -15.47 31.79
C ARG A 30 23.44 -14.89 31.89
N LEU A 31 24.43 -15.68 31.49
CA LEU A 31 25.82 -15.26 31.47
C LEU A 31 26.12 -14.46 30.19
N HIS A 32 26.56 -13.22 30.37
CA HIS A 32 27.04 -12.32 29.32
C HIS A 32 28.53 -12.03 29.54
N GLY A 33 29.39 -12.66 28.74
CA GLY A 33 30.84 -12.59 28.97
C GLY A 33 31.19 -13.19 30.33
N THR A 34 31.43 -12.34 31.33
CA THR A 34 31.74 -12.76 32.71
C THR A 34 30.68 -12.35 33.74
N THR A 35 29.59 -11.68 33.33
CA THR A 35 28.57 -11.15 34.24
C THR A 35 27.24 -11.86 34.08
N TRP A 36 26.56 -12.14 35.19
CA TRP A 36 25.21 -12.68 35.20
C TRP A 36 24.20 -11.54 35.21
N ILE A 37 23.33 -11.52 34.21
CA ILE A 37 22.31 -10.48 34.00
C ILE A 37 20.93 -11.12 34.12
N GLU A 38 20.04 -10.47 34.86
CA GLU A 38 18.63 -10.87 35.00
C GLU A 38 17.81 -10.45 33.77
N GLU A 39 16.92 -11.31 33.28
CA GLU A 39 16.20 -11.10 32.03
C GLU A 39 15.16 -9.97 32.09
N GLU A 40 14.41 -9.81 33.19
CA GLU A 40 13.35 -8.79 33.23
C GLU A 40 13.88 -7.39 33.57
N THR A 41 14.79 -7.30 34.53
CA THR A 41 15.29 -6.01 35.02
C THR A 41 16.54 -5.53 34.26
N GLY A 42 17.28 -6.44 33.61
CA GLY A 42 18.59 -6.15 33.04
C GLY A 42 19.68 -5.88 34.09
N GLU A 43 19.38 -6.09 35.37
CA GLU A 43 20.32 -5.85 36.46
C GLU A 43 21.31 -7.00 36.62
N GLN A 44 22.49 -6.69 37.17
CA GLN A 44 23.47 -7.71 37.51
C GLN A 44 23.03 -8.47 38.76
N ALA A 45 23.30 -9.78 38.78
CA ALA A 45 23.04 -10.62 39.95
C ALA A 45 23.77 -10.06 41.19
N ASP A 46 23.03 -9.92 42.29
CA ASP A 46 23.58 -9.48 43.57
C ASP A 46 24.56 -10.52 44.16
N ALA A 47 25.34 -10.13 45.17
CA ALA A 47 26.37 -10.99 45.75
C ALA A 47 25.81 -12.33 46.28
N THR A 48 24.57 -12.32 46.80
CA THR A 48 23.88 -13.49 47.33
C THR A 48 23.54 -14.47 46.21
N THR A 49 22.91 -13.97 45.14
CA THR A 49 22.54 -14.74 43.97
C THR A 49 23.78 -15.30 43.29
N LEU A 50 24.82 -14.49 43.12
CA LEU A 50 26.05 -14.89 42.44
C LEU A 50 26.80 -16.00 43.19
N ALA A 51 26.79 -15.98 44.53
CA ALA A 51 27.28 -17.09 45.35
C ALA A 51 26.45 -18.37 45.14
N GLY A 52 25.12 -18.24 45.10
CA GLY A 52 24.19 -19.33 44.80
C GLY A 52 24.43 -19.97 43.43
N ILE A 53 24.61 -19.15 42.40
CA ILE A 53 24.93 -19.57 41.03
C ILE A 53 26.27 -20.33 40.99
N THR A 54 27.34 -19.73 41.52
CA THR A 54 28.71 -20.28 41.47
C THR A 54 28.77 -21.67 42.10
N GLU A 55 28.11 -21.86 43.23
CA GLU A 55 28.14 -23.12 43.94
C GLU A 55 27.16 -24.15 43.34
N THR A 56 26.07 -23.70 42.69
CA THR A 56 25.23 -24.59 41.85
C THR A 56 26.05 -25.14 40.69
N GLN A 57 26.85 -24.31 40.00
CA GLN A 57 27.75 -24.75 38.93
C GLN A 57 28.80 -25.76 39.40
N ARG A 58 29.35 -25.60 40.61
CA ARG A 58 30.31 -26.56 41.19
C ARG A 58 29.69 -27.92 41.52
N SER A 59 28.42 -27.95 41.89
CA SER A 59 27.75 -29.17 42.34
C SER A 59 27.44 -30.18 41.22
N GLY A 60 27.31 -29.70 39.97
CA GLY A 60 26.94 -30.54 38.83
C GLY A 60 25.53 -31.16 38.89
N SER A 61 24.70 -30.77 39.87
CA SER A 61 23.34 -31.29 40.05
C SER A 61 22.32 -30.54 39.16
N ASN A 62 21.26 -31.23 38.75
CA ASN A 62 20.15 -30.67 37.95
C ASN A 62 19.34 -29.59 38.69
N TRP A 63 19.50 -29.50 40.01
CA TRP A 63 19.01 -28.41 40.84
C TRP A 63 19.79 -28.36 42.15
N ARG A 64 19.81 -27.20 42.79
CA ARG A 64 20.39 -27.02 44.12
C ARG A 64 19.33 -26.60 45.13
N ALA A 65 19.17 -27.38 46.19
CA ALA A 65 18.39 -26.98 47.35
C ALA A 65 19.19 -26.05 48.26
N THR A 66 18.58 -24.95 48.66
CA THR A 66 18.99 -24.17 49.82
C THR A 66 18.11 -24.55 51.02
N SER A 67 18.50 -24.14 52.24
CA SER A 67 17.64 -24.23 53.44
C SER A 67 16.45 -23.26 53.39
N SER A 68 16.36 -22.43 52.35
CA SER A 68 15.28 -21.49 52.09
C SER A 68 14.27 -22.04 51.08
N ALA A 69 13.18 -21.31 50.85
CA ALA A 69 12.18 -21.64 49.84
C ALA A 69 12.64 -21.32 48.41
N VAL A 70 13.95 -21.27 48.15
CA VAL A 70 14.56 -20.93 46.86
C VAL A 70 15.20 -22.18 46.27
N THR A 71 15.13 -22.39 44.96
CA THR A 71 15.83 -23.48 44.29
C THR A 71 16.41 -22.99 42.97
N PHE A 72 17.67 -23.33 42.73
CA PHE A 72 18.42 -22.96 41.52
C PHE A 72 18.41 -24.12 40.53
N PHE A 73 18.11 -23.84 39.27
CA PHE A 73 18.04 -24.80 38.17
C PHE A 73 18.99 -24.36 37.04
N PRO A 74 20.18 -25.00 36.90
CA PRO A 74 21.13 -24.65 35.86
C PRO A 74 20.65 -25.12 34.48
N ILE A 75 20.74 -24.23 33.47
CA ILE A 75 20.39 -24.48 32.07
C ILE A 75 21.65 -24.37 31.23
N ALA A 76 22.42 -25.47 31.18
CA ALA A 76 23.74 -25.49 30.55
C ALA A 76 23.68 -25.14 29.05
N SER A 77 22.65 -25.58 28.32
CA SER A 77 22.54 -25.33 26.87
C SER A 77 22.35 -23.86 26.49
N LEU A 78 21.96 -23.01 27.45
CA LEU A 78 21.73 -21.58 27.26
C LEU A 78 22.66 -20.69 28.10
N ASN A 79 23.64 -21.28 28.79
CA ASN A 79 24.48 -20.59 29.78
C ASN A 79 23.63 -19.75 30.77
N ALA A 80 22.52 -20.34 31.22
CA ALA A 80 21.53 -19.66 32.03
C ALA A 80 21.23 -20.41 33.34
N ILE A 81 20.55 -19.76 34.26
CA ILE A 81 20.06 -20.35 35.51
C ILE A 81 18.70 -19.76 35.83
N VAL A 82 17.77 -20.66 36.15
CA VAL A 82 16.42 -20.29 36.59
C VAL A 82 16.34 -20.48 38.10
N ILE A 83 15.83 -19.47 38.79
CA ILE A 83 15.62 -19.47 40.23
C ILE A 83 14.11 -19.47 40.46
N VAL A 84 13.63 -20.47 41.19
CA VAL A 84 12.23 -20.59 41.57
C VAL A 84 12.11 -20.36 43.06
N GLU A 85 11.28 -19.39 43.43
CA GLU A 85 10.94 -19.03 44.81
C GLU A 85 9.55 -19.57 45.14
N PHE A 86 9.52 -20.50 46.08
CA PHE A 86 8.32 -21.15 46.56
C PHE A 86 7.77 -20.42 47.79
N SER A 87 6.46 -20.51 48.03
CA SER A 87 5.83 -19.96 49.24
C SER A 87 6.26 -20.67 50.53
N THR A 88 6.69 -21.93 50.42
CA THR A 88 7.20 -22.75 51.52
C THR A 88 8.39 -23.59 51.05
N VAL A 89 9.22 -24.08 51.98
CA VAL A 89 10.40 -24.90 51.63
C VAL A 89 9.94 -26.18 50.90
N PRO A 90 10.26 -26.36 49.61
CA PRO A 90 9.73 -27.45 48.82
C PRO A 90 10.35 -28.80 49.22
N LYS A 91 9.60 -29.89 49.05
CA LYS A 91 10.13 -31.26 49.19
C LYS A 91 11.02 -31.62 47.99
N ALA A 92 11.89 -32.61 48.14
CA ALA A 92 12.73 -33.09 47.04
C ALA A 92 11.91 -33.56 45.81
N SER A 93 10.74 -34.17 46.04
CA SER A 93 9.81 -34.55 44.96
C SER A 93 9.27 -33.33 44.19
N THR A 94 8.91 -32.25 44.88
CA THR A 94 8.49 -30.99 44.26
C THR A 94 9.61 -30.37 43.43
N ARG A 95 10.85 -30.35 43.94
CA ARG A 95 12.02 -29.85 43.18
C ARG A 95 12.26 -30.68 41.92
N THR A 96 12.14 -32.00 42.02
CA THR A 96 12.29 -32.92 40.88
C THR A 96 11.19 -32.71 39.84
N TYR A 97 9.94 -32.50 40.27
CA TYR A 97 8.83 -32.16 39.39
C TYR A 97 9.07 -30.86 38.62
N PHE A 98 9.53 -29.80 39.30
CA PHE A 98 9.88 -28.53 38.64
C PHE A 98 11.07 -28.68 37.67
N ALA A 99 12.10 -29.45 38.04
CA ALA A 99 13.21 -29.75 37.12
C ALA A 99 12.71 -30.42 35.83
N GLN A 100 11.78 -31.38 35.94
CA GLN A 100 11.18 -32.06 34.78
C GLN A 100 10.30 -31.12 33.94
N ARG A 101 9.53 -30.21 34.58
CA ARG A 101 8.75 -29.17 33.87
C ARG A 101 9.66 -28.22 33.10
N ILE A 102 10.71 -27.72 33.75
CA ILE A 102 11.70 -26.83 33.14
C ILE A 102 12.37 -27.53 31.95
N GLU A 103 12.78 -28.79 32.09
CA GLU A 103 13.37 -29.57 31.00
C GLU A 103 12.37 -29.81 29.85
N ARG A 104 11.08 -29.99 30.15
CA ARG A 104 10.02 -30.08 29.12
C ARG A 104 9.88 -28.76 28.36
N CYS A 105 9.80 -27.63 29.07
CA CYS A 105 9.71 -26.30 28.47
C CYS A 105 10.95 -25.99 27.62
N LEU A 106 12.14 -26.34 28.11
CA LEU A 106 13.39 -26.21 27.37
C LEU A 106 13.39 -27.03 26.07
N ARG A 107 12.96 -28.29 26.13
CA ARG A 107 12.84 -29.12 24.92
C ARG A 107 11.80 -28.56 23.94
N HIS A 108 10.69 -28.03 24.44
CA HIS A 108 9.66 -27.43 23.60
C HIS A 108 10.19 -26.18 22.89
N SER A 109 10.77 -25.24 23.64
CA SER A 109 11.33 -24.00 23.10
C SER A 109 12.53 -24.24 22.18
N GLU A 110 13.35 -25.27 22.43
CA GLU A 110 14.41 -25.67 21.49
C GLU A 110 13.86 -26.22 20.17
N ASN A 111 12.78 -26.99 20.21
CA ASN A 111 12.11 -27.46 19.00
C ASN A 111 11.43 -26.33 18.25
N GLU A 112 10.78 -25.40 18.96
CA GLU A 112 10.19 -24.20 18.39
C GLU A 112 11.26 -23.31 17.75
N TYR A 113 12.38 -23.08 18.44
CA TYR A 113 13.50 -22.33 17.88
C TYR A 113 14.03 -22.97 16.59
N ARG A 114 14.19 -24.30 16.56
CA ARG A 114 14.61 -25.02 15.35
C ARG A 114 13.58 -24.94 14.21
N ALA A 115 12.31 -24.73 14.52
CA ALA A 115 11.27 -24.51 13.52
C ALA A 115 11.33 -23.07 12.98
N LEU A 116 11.55 -22.07 13.84
CA LEU A 116 11.50 -20.65 13.50
C LEU A 116 12.83 -20.08 13.00
N TYR A 117 13.97 -20.71 13.26
CA TYR A 117 15.30 -20.20 12.93
C TYR A 117 16.15 -21.22 12.17
N ASP A 118 16.94 -20.74 11.23
CA ASP A 118 17.95 -21.53 10.52
C ASP A 118 19.13 -21.86 11.44
N THR A 119 19.44 -23.13 11.61
CA THR A 119 20.47 -23.60 12.55
C THR A 119 21.90 -23.23 12.14
N THR A 120 22.12 -22.93 10.85
CA THR A 120 23.45 -22.56 10.35
C THR A 120 23.72 -21.09 10.62
N THR A 121 22.80 -20.21 10.25
CA THR A 121 23.00 -18.75 10.25
C THR A 121 22.42 -18.07 11.48
N GLY A 122 21.45 -18.68 12.15
CA GLY A 122 20.70 -18.07 13.25
C GLY A 122 19.66 -17.03 12.80
N LEU A 123 19.48 -16.85 11.49
CA LEU A 123 18.39 -16.05 10.92
C LEU A 123 17.06 -16.76 11.07
N LEU A 124 15.96 -16.06 10.77
CA LEU A 124 14.66 -16.69 10.64
C LEU A 124 14.71 -17.77 9.56
N SER A 125 14.06 -18.90 9.81
CA SER A 125 13.76 -19.89 8.79
C SER A 125 12.64 -19.36 7.88
N ARG A 126 12.31 -20.10 6.82
CA ARG A 126 11.09 -19.84 6.03
C ARG A 126 9.85 -19.72 6.92
N ALA A 127 9.68 -20.65 7.86
CA ALA A 127 8.52 -20.66 8.76
C ALA A 127 8.57 -19.50 9.76
N GLY A 128 9.76 -19.14 10.26
CA GLY A 128 9.95 -17.97 11.12
C GLY A 128 9.59 -16.67 10.43
N LEU A 129 10.02 -16.49 9.18
CA LEU A 129 9.65 -15.31 8.39
C LEU A 129 8.14 -15.23 8.19
N GLU A 130 7.49 -16.33 7.82
CA GLU A 130 6.04 -16.37 7.63
C GLU A 130 5.27 -16.02 8.93
N ALA A 131 5.79 -16.43 10.09
CA ALA A 131 5.23 -16.09 11.39
C ALA A 131 5.39 -14.59 11.73
N GLU A 132 6.61 -14.05 11.56
CA GLU A 132 6.91 -12.62 11.78
C GLU A 132 6.10 -11.72 10.85
N VAL A 133 6.01 -12.05 9.57
CA VAL A 133 5.23 -11.22 8.65
C VAL A 133 3.75 -11.26 9.02
N ARG A 134 3.22 -12.41 9.46
CA ARG A 134 1.83 -12.51 9.91
C ARG A 134 1.53 -11.61 11.11
N SER A 135 2.48 -11.45 12.04
CA SER A 135 2.32 -10.57 13.19
C SER A 135 2.36 -9.07 12.81
N LEU A 136 3.04 -8.72 11.71
CA LEU A 136 3.17 -7.34 11.22
C LEU A 136 1.95 -6.83 10.42
N LEU A 137 1.16 -7.73 9.83
CA LEU A 137 0.02 -7.34 8.96
C LEU A 137 -1.05 -6.44 9.61
N PRO A 138 -1.46 -6.64 10.89
CA PRO A 138 -2.42 -5.76 11.54
C PRO A 138 -1.93 -4.32 11.69
N GLU A 139 -0.62 -4.13 11.89
CA GLU A 139 0.00 -2.81 12.04
C GLU A 139 0.04 -2.07 10.70
N VAL A 140 0.43 -2.76 9.62
CA VAL A 140 0.45 -2.22 8.25
C VAL A 140 -0.96 -1.84 7.78
N SER A 141 -2.00 -2.60 8.18
CA SER A 141 -3.40 -2.34 7.84
C SER A 141 -3.97 -1.07 8.47
N SER A 142 -3.38 -0.62 9.58
CA SER A 142 -3.88 0.48 10.42
C SER A 142 -3.20 1.82 10.13
N SER A 143 -2.10 1.82 9.35
CA SER A 143 -1.32 3.02 9.06
C SER A 143 -1.96 3.85 7.93
N SER A 144 -2.77 4.84 8.32
CA SER A 144 -3.55 5.75 7.47
C SER A 144 -2.73 6.75 6.63
N LYS A 145 -1.39 6.66 6.60
CA LYS A 145 -0.51 7.57 5.86
C LYS A 145 -0.07 6.98 4.53
N ALA A 146 -1.01 6.78 3.60
CA ALA A 146 -0.69 6.40 2.23
C ALA A 146 -0.53 7.65 1.35
N VAL A 147 0.72 8.02 1.04
CA VAL A 147 1.13 8.95 0.00
C VAL A 147 1.48 8.13 -1.23
N THR A 148 0.94 8.49 -2.39
CA THR A 148 1.31 7.86 -3.67
C THR A 148 2.55 8.56 -4.21
N THR A 149 3.62 7.80 -4.47
CA THR A 149 4.86 8.34 -5.06
C THR A 149 4.74 8.48 -6.57
N SER A 150 5.67 9.22 -7.21
CA SER A 150 5.73 9.41 -8.67
C SER A 150 5.88 8.12 -9.49
N MET A 151 6.23 7.00 -8.84
CA MET A 151 6.31 5.66 -9.44
C MET A 151 5.03 4.83 -9.25
N GLY A 152 3.97 5.41 -8.68
CA GLY A 152 2.70 4.74 -8.43
C GLY A 152 2.69 3.80 -7.22
N GLU A 153 3.76 3.79 -6.42
CA GLU A 153 3.86 2.95 -5.22
C GLU A 153 3.37 3.72 -3.97
N PRO A 154 2.48 3.12 -3.14
CA PRO A 154 1.98 3.78 -1.93
C PRO A 154 2.96 3.67 -0.77
N SER A 155 3.04 4.70 0.07
CA SER A 155 3.99 4.79 1.19
C SER A 155 3.75 3.79 2.34
N SER A 156 2.63 3.09 2.39
CA SER A 156 2.39 1.95 3.31
C SER A 156 2.50 0.64 2.52
N ALA A 157 3.71 0.31 2.07
CA ALA A 157 4.00 -0.91 1.32
C ALA A 157 4.81 -1.90 2.15
N ILE A 158 4.56 -3.19 1.94
CA ILE A 158 5.47 -4.26 2.34
C ILE A 158 6.42 -4.50 1.17
N TRP A 159 7.71 -4.54 1.46
CA TRP A 159 8.75 -4.85 0.48
C TRP A 159 9.34 -6.20 0.77
N VAL A 160 9.60 -6.97 -0.29
CA VAL A 160 10.27 -8.27 -0.19
C VAL A 160 11.47 -8.26 -1.12
N LEU A 161 12.64 -8.54 -0.56
CA LEU A 161 13.87 -8.75 -1.30
C LEU A 161 14.21 -10.23 -1.25
N ALA A 162 14.42 -10.85 -2.40
CA ALA A 162 14.98 -12.19 -2.55
C ALA A 162 16.46 -12.07 -2.94
N LEU A 163 17.34 -12.74 -2.20
CA LEU A 163 18.79 -12.63 -2.33
C LEU A 163 19.38 -14.02 -2.56
N ASP A 164 20.37 -14.09 -3.44
CA ASP A 164 21.12 -15.32 -3.70
C ASP A 164 22.60 -15.03 -3.88
N ILE A 165 23.42 -15.84 -3.22
CA ILE A 165 24.88 -15.76 -3.32
C ILE A 165 25.31 -16.30 -4.68
N ASP A 166 25.85 -15.41 -5.52
CA ASP A 166 26.26 -15.76 -6.87
C ASP A 166 27.36 -16.83 -6.85
N HIS A 167 27.16 -17.89 -7.64
CA HIS A 167 28.11 -18.98 -7.79
C HIS A 167 28.43 -19.75 -6.49
N PHE A 168 27.53 -19.77 -5.50
CA PHE A 168 27.76 -20.46 -4.22
C PHE A 168 28.14 -21.94 -4.37
N LYS A 169 27.53 -22.66 -5.32
CA LYS A 169 27.94 -24.04 -5.63
C LYS A 169 29.44 -24.16 -5.96
N GLN A 170 30.01 -23.22 -6.71
CA GLN A 170 31.44 -23.23 -7.04
C GLN A 170 32.31 -23.03 -5.79
N ILE A 171 31.84 -22.24 -4.83
CA ILE A 171 32.52 -22.06 -3.54
C ILE A 171 32.56 -23.40 -2.80
N ASN A 172 31.43 -24.10 -2.71
CA ASN A 172 31.37 -25.43 -2.08
C ASN A 172 32.24 -26.45 -2.82
N ASP A 173 32.18 -26.48 -4.15
CA ASP A 173 32.93 -27.42 -4.97
C ASP A 173 34.46 -27.18 -4.85
N THR A 174 34.88 -25.93 -4.60
CA THR A 174 36.31 -25.56 -4.51
C THR A 174 36.87 -25.70 -3.10
N PHE A 175 36.14 -25.25 -2.08
CA PHE A 175 36.65 -25.13 -0.70
C PHE A 175 35.96 -26.07 0.31
N GLY A 176 34.93 -26.80 -0.13
CA GLY A 176 34.16 -27.72 0.70
C GLY A 176 33.03 -27.04 1.49
N HIS A 177 32.06 -27.85 1.91
CA HIS A 177 30.85 -27.38 2.60
C HIS A 177 31.12 -26.64 3.90
N LEU A 178 32.14 -27.02 4.67
CA LEU A 178 32.49 -26.33 5.93
C LEU A 178 32.91 -24.88 5.69
N TYR A 179 33.63 -24.61 4.59
CA TYR A 179 33.94 -23.25 4.18
C TYR A 179 32.70 -22.53 3.66
N GLY A 180 31.84 -23.22 2.89
CA GLY A 180 30.55 -22.70 2.46
C GLY A 180 29.65 -22.27 3.63
N ASP A 181 29.60 -23.06 4.70
CA ASP A 181 28.85 -22.73 5.92
C ASP A 181 29.41 -21.48 6.61
N ALA A 182 30.73 -21.31 6.62
CA ALA A 182 31.36 -20.08 7.10
C ALA A 182 30.96 -18.87 6.23
N VAL A 183 30.96 -19.02 4.90
CA VAL A 183 30.49 -17.97 3.98
C VAL A 183 29.04 -17.61 4.25
N LEU A 184 28.14 -18.59 4.43
CA LEU A 184 26.72 -18.35 4.74
C LEU A 184 26.53 -17.59 6.06
N LYS A 185 27.28 -17.96 7.10
CA LYS A 185 27.24 -17.27 8.40
C LYS A 185 27.69 -15.82 8.31
N CYS A 186 28.81 -15.57 7.62
CA CYS A 186 29.33 -14.22 7.44
C CYS A 186 28.41 -13.38 6.53
N PHE A 187 27.86 -14.00 5.48
CA PHE A 187 26.85 -13.35 4.63
C PHE A 187 25.64 -12.91 5.45
N ALA A 188 25.06 -13.83 6.23
CA ALA A 188 23.93 -13.57 7.10
C ALA A 188 24.20 -12.41 8.07
N GLN A 189 25.38 -12.38 8.69
CA GLN A 189 25.76 -11.31 9.60
C GLN A 189 25.84 -9.96 8.87
N ARG A 190 26.45 -9.89 7.69
CA ARG A 190 26.50 -8.65 6.91
C ARG A 190 25.12 -8.15 6.48
N VAL A 191 24.19 -9.05 6.14
CA VAL A 191 22.81 -8.66 5.82
C VAL A 191 22.12 -8.07 7.06
N LEU A 192 22.31 -8.68 8.24
CA LEU A 192 21.78 -8.15 9.49
C LEU A 192 22.37 -6.79 9.85
N ASP A 193 23.69 -6.62 9.72
CA ASP A 193 24.37 -5.38 10.06
C ASP A 193 23.86 -4.22 9.18
N GLU A 194 23.70 -4.47 7.87
CA GLU A 194 23.15 -3.45 6.95
C GLU A 194 21.67 -3.18 7.21
N ALA A 195 20.89 -4.20 7.58
CA ALA A 195 19.49 -4.03 7.99
C ALA A 195 19.38 -3.14 9.24
N GLN A 196 20.13 -3.43 10.30
CA GLN A 196 20.15 -2.65 11.55
C GLN A 196 20.61 -1.21 11.31
N LYS A 197 21.66 -1.04 10.50
CA LYS A 197 22.13 0.29 10.08
C LYS A 197 21.03 1.07 9.36
N THR A 198 20.30 0.43 8.46
CA THR A 198 19.17 1.04 7.74
C THR A 198 18.03 1.41 8.69
N GLU A 199 17.64 0.53 9.60
CA GLU A 199 16.63 0.83 10.64
C GLU A 199 17.05 2.02 11.52
N SER A 200 18.33 2.12 11.88
CA SER A 200 18.84 3.20 12.74
C SER A 200 18.95 4.57 12.06
N THR A 201 19.05 4.60 10.73
CA THR A 201 19.27 5.82 9.94
C THR A 201 18.02 6.31 9.21
N THR A 202 16.96 5.50 9.19
CA THR A 202 15.70 5.76 8.48
C THR A 202 14.57 6.04 9.49
N SER A 203 13.36 6.25 8.98
CA SER A 203 12.15 6.52 9.77
C SER A 203 11.96 5.49 10.90
N PRO A 204 11.59 5.90 12.14
CA PRO A 204 11.56 5.05 13.33
C PRO A 204 10.51 3.93 13.29
N ASP A 205 9.63 3.93 12.30
CA ASP A 205 8.61 2.92 12.02
C ASP A 205 9.08 1.84 11.03
N LEU A 206 10.25 1.99 10.41
CA LEU A 206 10.82 0.97 9.53
C LEU A 206 11.24 -0.26 10.34
N ARG A 207 10.82 -1.45 9.89
CA ARG A 207 11.21 -2.74 10.45
C ARG A 207 11.69 -3.65 9.34
N ILE A 208 12.85 -4.27 9.54
CA ILE A 208 13.49 -5.18 8.61
C ILE A 208 13.60 -6.56 9.27
N ARG A 209 13.17 -7.60 8.56
CA ARG A 209 13.28 -9.01 8.99
C ARG A 209 14.08 -9.76 7.94
N VAL A 210 15.10 -10.50 8.41
CA VAL A 210 16.02 -11.24 7.55
C VAL A 210 15.85 -12.73 7.82
N ALA A 211 15.72 -13.52 6.76
CA ALA A 211 15.52 -14.95 6.81
C ALA A 211 16.39 -15.68 5.80
N ARG A 212 16.65 -16.96 6.08
CA ARG A 212 17.23 -17.92 5.13
C ARG A 212 16.19 -19.00 4.85
N SER A 213 15.79 -19.13 3.59
CA SER A 213 14.80 -20.14 3.17
C SER A 213 15.44 -21.53 3.02
N GLY A 214 16.72 -21.59 2.69
CA GLY A 214 17.51 -22.81 2.51
C GLY A 214 18.62 -22.60 1.49
N GLY A 215 19.66 -23.46 1.49
CA GLY A 215 20.78 -23.33 0.55
C GLY A 215 21.45 -21.95 0.63
N GLU A 216 21.64 -21.29 -0.50
CA GLU A 216 22.13 -19.92 -0.64
C GLU A 216 21.05 -18.83 -0.74
N GLU A 217 19.79 -19.17 -0.49
CA GLU A 217 18.63 -18.28 -0.68
C GLU A 217 18.22 -17.58 0.62
N PHE A 218 18.20 -16.25 0.58
CA PHE A 218 17.82 -15.38 1.68
C PHE A 218 16.67 -14.47 1.29
N PHE A 219 15.84 -14.12 2.26
CA PHE A 219 14.76 -13.15 2.08
C PHE A 219 14.87 -12.03 3.11
N VAL A 220 14.59 -10.82 2.67
CA VAL A 220 14.44 -9.66 3.54
C VAL A 220 13.03 -9.11 3.35
N VAL A 221 12.31 -8.91 4.46
CA VAL A 221 11.01 -8.24 4.46
C VAL A 221 11.14 -6.91 5.17
N VAL A 222 10.69 -5.86 4.50
CA VAL A 222 10.66 -4.51 5.05
C VAL A 222 9.21 -4.07 5.21
N SER A 223 8.85 -3.62 6.41
CA SER A 223 7.54 -3.08 6.76
C SER A 223 7.67 -1.72 7.42
N GLY A 224 6.67 -0.85 7.25
CA GLY A 224 6.68 0.52 7.75
C GLY A 224 6.56 1.53 6.61
N THR A 225 6.66 2.82 6.92
CA THR A 225 6.61 3.89 5.91
C THR A 225 7.98 4.02 5.25
N ALA A 226 8.20 3.32 4.14
CA ALA A 226 9.43 3.42 3.36
C ALA A 226 9.13 4.00 1.97
N VAL A 227 9.97 4.93 1.51
CA VAL A 227 9.91 5.39 0.11
C VAL A 227 10.78 4.50 -0.79
N PRO A 228 10.43 4.32 -2.08
CA PRO A 228 11.15 3.42 -2.99
C PRO A 228 12.68 3.65 -3.01
N ASN A 229 13.12 4.91 -2.95
CA ASN A 229 14.54 5.26 -2.94
C ASN A 229 15.29 4.75 -1.70
N GLU A 230 14.66 4.64 -0.53
CA GLU A 230 15.28 4.10 0.68
C GLU A 230 15.55 2.60 0.50
N ILE A 231 14.59 1.88 -0.08
CA ILE A 231 14.71 0.45 -0.40
C ILE A 231 15.77 0.23 -1.48
N GLU A 232 15.84 1.10 -2.49
CA GLU A 232 16.89 1.06 -3.51
C GLU A 232 18.28 1.23 -2.90
N ASN A 233 18.44 2.24 -2.04
CA ASN A 233 19.70 2.51 -1.35
C ASN A 233 20.11 1.33 -0.46
N PHE A 234 19.16 0.75 0.29
CA PHE A 234 19.41 -0.42 1.12
C PHE A 234 19.87 -1.62 0.26
N ALA A 235 19.14 -1.95 -0.81
CA ALA A 235 19.47 -3.09 -1.67
C ALA A 235 20.84 -2.91 -2.37
N GLU A 236 21.12 -1.73 -2.91
CA GLU A 236 22.42 -1.44 -3.56
C GLU A 236 23.57 -1.37 -2.56
N SER A 237 23.35 -0.80 -1.36
CA SER A 237 24.33 -0.82 -0.28
C SER A 237 24.68 -2.24 0.11
N LEU A 238 23.67 -3.09 0.31
CA LEU A 238 23.85 -4.50 0.63
C LEU A 238 24.64 -5.23 -0.45
N ARG A 239 24.25 -5.08 -1.73
CA ARG A 239 24.97 -5.66 -2.87
C ARG A 239 26.44 -5.24 -2.88
N ARG A 240 26.70 -3.95 -2.65
CA ARG A 240 28.04 -3.35 -2.67
C ARG A 240 28.90 -3.85 -1.51
N VAL A 241 28.37 -3.88 -0.28
CA VAL A 241 29.07 -4.37 0.92
C VAL A 241 29.52 -5.83 0.75
N ILE A 242 28.70 -6.66 0.11
CA ILE A 242 29.09 -8.04 -0.21
C ILE A 242 30.16 -8.07 -1.30
N ALA A 243 29.98 -7.34 -2.40
CA ALA A 243 30.88 -7.40 -3.56
C ALA A 243 32.28 -6.77 -3.33
N GLU A 244 32.39 -5.76 -2.47
CA GLU A 244 33.62 -4.97 -2.28
C GLU A 244 34.59 -5.57 -1.25
N SER A 245 34.13 -6.49 -0.39
CA SER A 245 34.94 -7.04 0.71
C SER A 245 35.01 -8.57 0.65
N PRO A 246 36.20 -9.19 0.81
CA PRO A 246 36.37 -10.64 0.92
C PRO A 246 35.39 -11.26 1.92
N LEU A 247 34.77 -12.39 1.59
CA LEU A 247 33.81 -13.06 2.45
C LEU A 247 34.25 -14.52 2.69
N PRO A 248 34.65 -14.91 3.92
CA PRO A 248 34.81 -14.10 5.12
C PRO A 248 36.07 -13.22 5.10
N THR A 249 36.08 -12.10 5.84
CA THR A 249 37.31 -11.37 6.23
C THR A 249 38.09 -12.15 7.30
N GLU A 250 39.31 -11.70 7.61
CA GLU A 250 40.14 -12.29 8.66
C GLU A 250 39.46 -12.24 10.04
N LEU A 251 38.80 -11.12 10.37
CA LEU A 251 38.08 -10.96 11.64
C LEU A 251 36.84 -11.85 11.72
N GLU A 252 36.05 -11.88 10.64
CA GLU A 252 34.88 -12.77 10.56
C GLU A 252 35.30 -14.24 10.63
N TRP A 253 36.43 -14.60 10.01
CA TRP A 253 36.98 -15.95 10.06
C TRP A 253 37.32 -16.40 11.48
N GLN A 254 37.97 -15.54 12.27
CA GLN A 254 38.29 -15.85 13.67
C GLN A 254 37.01 -16.26 14.43
N GLY A 255 35.92 -15.51 14.26
CA GLY A 255 34.64 -15.80 14.91
C GLY A 255 33.98 -17.12 14.49
N VAL A 256 34.16 -17.58 13.25
CA VAL A 256 33.56 -18.84 12.76
C VAL A 256 34.50 -20.05 12.85
N SER A 257 35.80 -19.82 13.00
CA SER A 257 36.86 -20.84 13.04
C SER A 257 36.90 -21.65 14.35
N GLU A 258 36.39 -21.10 15.45
CA GLU A 258 36.27 -21.83 16.72
C GLU A 258 35.17 -22.91 16.70
N GLY A 259 34.30 -22.90 15.68
CA GLY A 259 33.22 -23.87 15.52
C GLY A 259 33.19 -24.52 14.15
N THR A 260 32.41 -23.95 13.23
CA THR A 260 32.09 -24.54 11.92
C THR A 260 33.28 -24.77 11.00
N ALA A 261 34.32 -23.93 11.11
CA ALA A 261 35.51 -24.03 10.26
C ALA A 261 36.75 -24.52 11.03
N ALA A 262 36.55 -25.21 12.15
CA ALA A 262 37.64 -25.74 12.97
C ALA A 262 38.54 -26.67 12.15
N GLY A 263 39.83 -26.33 12.06
CA GLY A 263 40.82 -27.09 11.30
C GLY A 263 40.97 -26.71 9.82
N LEU A 264 40.25 -25.70 9.33
CA LEU A 264 40.42 -25.16 7.98
C LEU A 264 41.36 -23.95 7.96
N SER A 265 42.10 -23.82 6.84
CA SER A 265 42.87 -22.61 6.55
C SER A 265 42.04 -21.64 5.71
N LEU A 266 42.09 -20.35 6.05
CA LEU A 266 41.40 -19.29 5.32
C LEU A 266 42.04 -19.11 3.91
N PRO A 267 41.26 -19.18 2.81
CA PRO A 267 41.79 -18.95 1.46
C PRO A 267 42.34 -17.53 1.26
N HIS A 268 43.14 -17.35 0.20
CA HIS A 268 43.74 -16.05 -0.11
C HIS A 268 42.66 -14.98 -0.42
N PRO A 269 42.79 -13.71 0.01
CA PRO A 269 41.82 -12.65 -0.25
C PRO A 269 41.26 -12.56 -1.68
N SER A 270 42.07 -12.83 -2.69
CA SER A 270 41.65 -12.78 -4.10
C SER A 270 40.60 -13.83 -4.48
N GLU A 271 40.54 -14.95 -3.76
CA GLU A 271 39.66 -16.09 -4.02
C GLU A 271 38.36 -16.04 -3.21
N ARG A 272 38.25 -15.07 -2.28
CA ARG A 272 37.12 -14.88 -1.37
C ARG A 272 36.12 -13.84 -1.88
N LYS A 273 36.25 -13.42 -3.14
CA LYS A 273 35.31 -12.44 -3.74
C LYS A 273 33.99 -13.14 -4.04
N VAL A 274 32.95 -12.66 -3.39
CA VAL A 274 31.59 -13.17 -3.53
C VAL A 274 30.70 -12.00 -3.95
N THR A 275 29.70 -12.26 -4.79
CA THR A 275 28.69 -11.28 -5.15
C THR A 275 27.30 -11.81 -4.83
N VAL A 276 26.31 -10.92 -4.83
CA VAL A 276 24.91 -11.26 -4.56
C VAL A 276 24.03 -10.68 -5.65
N SER A 277 23.06 -11.45 -6.09
CA SER A 277 21.96 -10.99 -6.94
C SER A 277 20.74 -10.74 -6.06
N ILE A 278 20.01 -9.64 -6.29
CA ILE A 278 18.87 -9.23 -5.47
C ILE A 278 17.65 -8.94 -6.36
N GLY A 279 16.54 -9.60 -6.07
CA GLY A 279 15.23 -9.30 -6.64
C GLY A 279 14.35 -8.57 -5.63
N VAL A 280 13.67 -7.50 -6.03
CA VAL A 280 12.85 -6.66 -5.15
C VAL A 280 11.41 -6.61 -5.64
N SER A 281 10.45 -6.81 -4.75
CA SER A 281 9.03 -6.58 -4.99
C SER A 281 8.40 -5.74 -3.89
N SER A 282 7.24 -5.18 -4.19
CA SER A 282 6.52 -4.28 -3.31
C SER A 282 5.01 -4.50 -3.46
N GLY A 283 4.27 -4.21 -2.41
CA GLY A 283 2.82 -4.13 -2.51
C GLY A 283 2.16 -3.50 -1.30
N VAL A 284 0.95 -2.99 -1.51
CA VAL A 284 0.07 -2.56 -0.41
C VAL A 284 -0.81 -3.71 0.02
N TYR A 285 -0.85 -3.96 1.32
CA TYR A 285 -1.70 -4.99 1.89
C TYR A 285 -3.18 -4.64 1.67
N PRO A 286 -3.92 -5.43 0.88
CA PRO A 286 -5.30 -5.11 0.56
C PRO A 286 -6.24 -5.69 1.63
N LYS A 287 -7.26 -4.92 2.03
CA LYS A 287 -8.17 -5.28 3.14
C LYS A 287 -8.98 -6.57 2.91
N ASP A 288 -9.05 -7.05 1.67
CA ASP A 288 -9.88 -8.17 1.21
C ASP A 288 -9.09 -9.47 0.94
N LYS A 289 -7.76 -9.45 0.96
CA LYS A 289 -6.94 -10.68 0.83
C LYS A 289 -6.50 -11.21 2.19
N SER A 290 -6.26 -12.52 2.25
CA SER A 290 -5.54 -13.08 3.40
C SER A 290 -4.07 -12.64 3.36
N GLY A 291 -3.55 -12.27 4.53
CA GLY A 291 -2.14 -11.99 4.78
C GLY A 291 -1.16 -12.93 4.08
N VAL A 292 -1.41 -14.22 4.24
CA VAL A 292 -0.53 -15.28 3.74
C VAL A 292 -0.44 -15.27 2.21
N GLN A 293 -1.57 -15.15 1.52
CA GLN A 293 -1.58 -15.11 0.05
C GLN A 293 -0.89 -13.86 -0.49
N PHE A 294 -1.03 -12.74 0.20
CA PHE A 294 -0.38 -11.49 -0.21
C PHE A 294 1.15 -11.58 -0.14
N ILE A 295 1.68 -12.15 0.94
CA ILE A 295 3.13 -12.29 1.12
C ILE A 295 3.73 -13.33 0.20
N GLU A 296 3.06 -14.46 0.01
CA GLU A 296 3.49 -15.45 -0.98
C GLU A 296 3.49 -14.85 -2.39
N GLN A 297 2.53 -13.97 -2.73
CA GLN A 297 2.57 -13.23 -3.99
C GLN A 297 3.84 -12.36 -4.09
N LEU A 298 4.14 -11.55 -3.08
CA LEU A 298 5.35 -10.70 -3.08
C LEU A 298 6.64 -11.51 -3.13
N LYS A 299 6.72 -12.63 -2.40
CA LYS A 299 7.88 -13.54 -2.47
C LYS A 299 8.10 -14.06 -3.89
N ASN A 300 7.05 -14.57 -4.54
CA ASN A 300 7.12 -15.03 -5.93
C ASN A 300 7.52 -13.90 -6.90
N GLU A 301 7.02 -12.68 -6.68
CA GLU A 301 7.41 -11.50 -7.47
C GLU A 301 8.91 -11.15 -7.26
N ALA A 302 9.40 -11.19 -6.01
CA ALA A 302 10.82 -10.99 -5.71
C ALA A 302 11.71 -12.07 -6.33
N ASP A 303 11.29 -13.35 -6.29
CA ASP A 303 12.00 -14.47 -6.90
C ASP A 303 12.09 -14.34 -8.43
N ALA A 304 10.99 -13.93 -9.08
CA ALA A 304 11.00 -13.65 -10.51
C ALA A 304 12.00 -12.52 -10.85
N ALA A 305 12.09 -11.49 -10.01
CA ALA A 305 13.08 -10.42 -10.17
C ALA A 305 14.52 -10.89 -9.91
N LEU A 306 14.74 -11.78 -8.92
CA LEU A 306 16.03 -12.37 -8.61
C LEU A 306 16.54 -13.25 -9.76
N TYR A 307 15.64 -14.05 -10.36
CA TYR A 307 15.96 -14.81 -11.57
C TYR A 307 16.45 -13.88 -12.71
N ARG A 308 15.83 -12.71 -12.85
CA ARG A 308 16.29 -11.68 -13.82
C ARG A 308 17.64 -11.09 -13.45
N ALA A 309 17.90 -10.86 -12.18
CA ALA A 309 19.23 -10.43 -11.73
C ALA A 309 20.30 -11.46 -12.15
N LYS A 310 20.04 -12.76 -11.89
CA LYS A 310 20.94 -13.86 -12.25
C LYS A 310 21.19 -14.00 -13.76
N THR A 311 20.15 -13.88 -14.58
CA THR A 311 20.24 -14.00 -16.04
C THR A 311 20.77 -12.74 -16.72
N SER A 312 20.70 -11.57 -16.06
CA SER A 312 21.19 -10.29 -16.59
C SER A 312 22.67 -10.00 -16.29
N GLY A 313 23.43 -10.99 -15.81
CA GLY A 313 24.86 -10.87 -15.54
C GLY A 313 25.25 -10.96 -14.07
N ARG A 314 24.29 -11.20 -13.15
CA ARG A 314 24.49 -11.28 -11.70
C ARG A 314 25.00 -9.98 -11.08
N ASN A 315 25.28 -9.97 -9.77
CA ASN A 315 25.77 -8.81 -9.04
C ASN A 315 24.99 -7.53 -9.35
N THR A 316 23.66 -7.60 -9.26
CA THR A 316 22.74 -6.49 -9.57
C THR A 316 21.48 -6.60 -8.73
N VAL A 317 20.86 -5.44 -8.47
CA VAL A 317 19.49 -5.35 -7.96
C VAL A 317 18.53 -5.27 -9.14
N ARG A 318 17.40 -5.99 -9.08
CA ARG A 318 16.31 -5.93 -10.06
C ARG A 318 14.97 -5.78 -9.36
N TRP A 319 14.18 -4.84 -9.86
CA TRP A 319 12.83 -4.59 -9.40
C TRP A 319 11.82 -5.37 -10.23
N PHE A 320 10.88 -6.02 -9.56
CA PHE A 320 9.79 -6.73 -10.23
C PHE A 320 8.95 -5.79 -11.08
N SER A 321 8.64 -4.59 -10.57
CA SER A 321 7.92 -3.53 -11.29
C SER A 321 8.64 -3.08 -12.57
N GLY A 322 9.97 -3.21 -12.63
CA GLY A 322 10.79 -2.87 -13.79
C GLY A 322 10.91 -3.97 -14.85
N ILE A 323 10.47 -5.21 -14.58
CA ILE A 323 10.66 -6.34 -15.51
C ILE A 323 9.94 -6.08 -16.84
N LEU A 324 8.72 -5.57 -16.82
CA LEU A 324 7.99 -5.27 -18.05
C LEU A 324 8.65 -4.15 -18.86
N GLN A 325 9.37 -3.22 -18.22
CA GLN A 325 9.99 -2.08 -18.89
C GLN A 325 11.36 -2.41 -19.51
N SER A 326 12.08 -3.38 -18.97
CA SER A 326 13.48 -3.62 -19.37
C SER A 326 13.99 -5.06 -19.21
N GLY A 327 13.17 -5.97 -18.70
CA GLY A 327 13.58 -7.33 -18.32
C GLY A 327 13.20 -8.42 -19.31
N GLY A 328 12.35 -8.14 -20.29
CA GLY A 328 11.92 -9.09 -21.32
C GLY A 328 12.87 -9.16 -22.50
N ARG A 329 12.99 -10.36 -23.10
CA ARG A 329 13.80 -10.62 -24.29
C ARG A 329 13.07 -11.51 -25.29
N VAL A 330 13.38 -11.32 -26.57
CA VAL A 330 13.01 -12.26 -27.63
C VAL A 330 13.84 -13.53 -27.49
N LEU A 331 13.17 -14.68 -27.40
CA LEU A 331 13.79 -16.00 -27.47
C LEU A 331 13.96 -16.42 -28.93
N GLU A 332 12.89 -16.29 -29.70
CA GLU A 332 12.81 -16.77 -31.08
C GLU A 332 11.80 -15.93 -31.88
N HIS A 333 12.02 -15.78 -33.18
CA HIS A 333 11.04 -15.26 -34.12
C HIS A 333 10.92 -16.19 -35.33
N HIS A 334 9.77 -16.84 -35.45
CA HIS A 334 9.48 -17.77 -36.55
C HIS A 334 8.99 -17.01 -37.78
N GLN A 335 9.80 -17.01 -38.85
CA GLN A 335 9.58 -16.16 -40.04
C GLN A 335 8.26 -16.45 -40.77
N ASP A 336 7.91 -17.73 -40.96
CA ASP A 336 6.76 -18.10 -41.79
C ASP A 336 5.41 -17.77 -41.13
N THR A 337 5.38 -17.77 -39.80
CA THR A 337 4.16 -17.55 -39.00
C THR A 337 4.11 -16.14 -38.43
N GLY A 338 5.25 -15.43 -38.36
CA GLY A 338 5.37 -14.14 -37.69
C GLY A 338 5.22 -14.22 -36.17
N VAL A 339 5.37 -15.41 -35.59
CA VAL A 339 5.25 -15.62 -34.13
C VAL A 339 6.59 -15.36 -33.46
N VAL A 340 6.57 -14.52 -32.43
CA VAL A 340 7.72 -14.17 -31.59
C VAL A 340 7.52 -14.79 -30.22
N ALA A 341 8.43 -15.67 -29.80
CA ALA A 341 8.48 -16.18 -28.44
C ALA A 341 9.30 -15.23 -27.57
N ILE A 342 8.78 -14.87 -26.41
CA ILE A 342 9.46 -13.98 -25.45
C ILE A 342 9.61 -14.66 -24.10
N ASP A 343 10.67 -14.31 -23.38
CA ASP A 343 11.08 -14.97 -22.14
C ASP A 343 10.34 -14.47 -20.89
N ILE A 344 9.26 -13.69 -21.04
CA ILE A 344 8.43 -13.17 -19.95
C ILE A 344 6.98 -13.62 -20.12
N GLY A 345 6.32 -13.96 -19.01
CA GLY A 345 4.97 -14.52 -18.98
C GLY A 345 4.07 -13.92 -17.89
N ARG A 346 2.98 -14.61 -17.56
CA ARG A 346 2.00 -14.24 -16.53
C ARG A 346 2.62 -13.98 -15.17
N GLN A 347 3.71 -14.67 -14.82
CA GLN A 347 4.39 -14.48 -13.54
C GLN A 347 4.91 -13.05 -13.35
N VAL A 348 5.23 -12.34 -14.45
CA VAL A 348 5.66 -10.93 -14.43
C VAL A 348 4.57 -9.99 -14.99
N LYS A 349 3.30 -10.43 -14.91
CA LYS A 349 2.11 -9.67 -15.30
C LYS A 349 2.00 -9.40 -16.81
N VAL A 350 2.61 -10.21 -17.67
CA VAL A 350 2.34 -10.17 -19.13
C VAL A 350 0.93 -10.71 -19.40
N ARG A 351 0.09 -9.89 -20.03
CA ARG A 351 -1.31 -10.20 -20.35
C ARG A 351 -1.50 -10.36 -21.85
N VAL A 352 -2.53 -11.11 -22.24
CA VAL A 352 -3.00 -11.12 -23.63
C VAL A 352 -3.42 -9.70 -24.02
N GLY A 353 -2.92 -9.22 -25.16
CA GLY A 353 -3.05 -7.85 -25.63
C GLY A 353 -2.03 -6.86 -25.05
N GLN A 354 -1.03 -7.32 -24.28
CA GLN A 354 0.09 -6.46 -23.86
C GLN A 354 1.02 -6.18 -25.04
N GLU A 355 1.32 -4.90 -25.23
CA GLU A 355 2.22 -4.41 -26.28
C GLU A 355 3.66 -4.28 -25.78
N PHE A 356 4.63 -4.51 -26.67
CA PHE A 356 6.04 -4.25 -26.43
C PHE A 356 6.71 -3.58 -27.62
N PHE A 357 7.56 -2.59 -27.35
CA PHE A 357 8.63 -2.23 -28.28
C PHE A 357 9.72 -3.29 -28.23
N VAL A 358 10.29 -3.60 -29.39
CA VAL A 358 11.42 -4.50 -29.55
C VAL A 358 12.64 -3.71 -29.94
N TYR A 359 13.74 -3.85 -29.20
CA TYR A 359 15.03 -3.21 -29.46
C TYR A 359 16.05 -4.28 -29.86
N HIS A 360 16.77 -4.04 -30.94
CA HIS A 360 17.91 -4.87 -31.31
C HIS A 360 18.93 -4.93 -30.16
N PRO A 361 19.60 -6.07 -29.90
CA PRO A 361 20.59 -6.21 -28.81
C PRO A 361 21.64 -5.09 -28.82
N ASP A 362 22.14 -4.74 -30.01
CA ASP A 362 23.16 -3.69 -30.16
C ASP A 362 22.62 -2.27 -29.94
N PHE A 363 21.32 -2.04 -30.17
CA PHE A 363 20.66 -0.73 -30.07
C PHE A 363 19.67 -0.67 -28.90
N SER A 364 20.02 -1.35 -27.81
CA SER A 364 19.23 -1.38 -26.57
C SER A 364 19.39 -0.11 -25.72
N GLY A 365 20.35 0.76 -26.04
CA GLY A 365 20.73 1.90 -25.20
C GLY A 365 21.76 1.57 -24.11
N SER A 366 22.13 0.29 -23.94
CA SER A 366 23.05 -0.17 -22.90
C SER A 366 24.36 -0.77 -23.44
N THR A 367 24.40 -1.10 -24.73
CA THR A 367 25.52 -1.77 -25.37
C THR A 367 26.70 -0.81 -25.55
N PRO A 368 27.87 -1.09 -24.94
CA PRO A 368 29.01 -0.19 -25.02
C PRO A 368 29.57 -0.15 -26.44
N PHE A 369 29.80 1.06 -26.94
CA PHE A 369 30.59 1.27 -28.15
C PHE A 369 32.07 1.16 -27.78
N VAL A 370 32.70 0.06 -28.18
CA VAL A 370 34.11 -0.20 -27.96
C VAL A 370 34.85 -0.02 -29.27
N PHE A 371 35.75 0.96 -29.30
CA PHE A 371 36.66 1.17 -30.41
C PHE A 371 37.97 0.42 -30.14
N SER A 372 38.49 -0.25 -31.17
CA SER A 372 39.79 -0.89 -31.09
C SER A 372 40.67 -0.42 -32.24
N ASP A 373 41.88 0.03 -31.91
CA ASP A 373 42.92 0.43 -32.86
C ASP A 373 43.93 -0.71 -33.16
N GLY A 374 43.60 -1.95 -32.75
CA GLY A 374 44.46 -3.12 -32.88
C GLY A 374 45.48 -3.31 -31.75
N ARG A 375 45.68 -2.32 -30.87
CA ARG A 375 46.54 -2.43 -29.66
C ARG A 375 45.76 -2.31 -28.37
N THR A 376 44.72 -1.50 -28.34
CA THR A 376 43.87 -1.28 -27.17
C THR A 376 42.39 -1.36 -27.53
N LYS A 377 41.56 -1.79 -26.59
CA LYS A 377 40.10 -1.70 -26.67
C LYS A 377 39.65 -0.63 -25.69
N LYS A 378 39.10 0.47 -26.20
CA LYS A 378 38.60 1.58 -25.38
C LYS A 378 37.10 1.72 -25.57
N ARG A 379 36.35 1.75 -24.47
CA ARG A 379 34.94 2.14 -24.47
C ARG A 379 34.87 3.65 -24.72
N ILE A 380 34.24 4.05 -25.83
CA ILE A 380 34.10 5.47 -26.22
C ILE A 380 32.67 5.97 -25.96
N GLY A 381 31.68 5.08 -25.95
CA GLY A 381 30.30 5.46 -25.67
C GLY A 381 29.39 4.26 -25.49
N THR A 382 28.11 4.48 -25.79
CA THR A 382 27.04 3.47 -25.76
C THR A 382 26.17 3.70 -26.99
N TYR A 383 25.74 2.62 -27.65
CA TYR A 383 24.84 2.73 -28.78
C TYR A 383 23.48 3.32 -28.34
N PRO A 384 22.84 4.16 -29.17
CA PRO A 384 21.54 4.73 -28.85
C PRO A 384 20.45 3.66 -28.84
N LYS A 385 19.35 3.97 -28.14
CA LYS A 385 18.18 3.11 -28.09
C LYS A 385 17.31 3.33 -29.33
N ILE A 386 17.17 2.31 -30.18
CA ILE A 386 16.40 2.39 -31.43
C ILE A 386 15.48 1.18 -31.53
N HIS A 387 14.16 1.39 -31.56
CA HIS A 387 13.22 0.27 -31.65
C HIS A 387 13.16 -0.28 -33.07
N SER A 388 13.25 -1.60 -33.17
CA SER A 388 13.20 -2.39 -34.38
C SER A 388 11.77 -2.80 -34.78
N GLY A 389 10.80 -2.68 -33.87
CA GLY A 389 9.41 -3.02 -34.14
C GLY A 389 8.53 -3.02 -32.89
N ARG A 390 7.29 -3.46 -33.07
CA ARG A 390 6.27 -3.63 -32.02
C ARG A 390 5.65 -5.02 -32.13
N ILE A 391 5.48 -5.66 -30.98
CA ILE A 391 4.86 -6.98 -30.86
C ILE A 391 3.70 -6.95 -29.85
N ILE A 392 2.73 -7.85 -30.02
CA ILE A 392 1.54 -7.96 -29.17
C ILE A 392 1.41 -9.38 -28.65
N ALA A 393 1.38 -9.57 -27.33
CA ALA A 393 1.16 -10.88 -26.73
C ALA A 393 -0.26 -11.40 -27.06
N PHE A 394 -0.38 -12.59 -27.63
CA PHE A 394 -1.66 -13.26 -27.87
C PHE A 394 -1.86 -14.52 -27.03
N ASP A 395 -0.77 -15.11 -26.54
CA ASP A 395 -0.78 -16.19 -25.55
C ASP A 395 0.29 -15.91 -24.48
N SER A 396 -0.03 -16.15 -23.21
CA SER A 396 0.85 -15.88 -22.07
C SER A 396 0.82 -17.05 -21.10
N GLN A 397 1.96 -17.74 -20.99
CA GLN A 397 2.18 -18.86 -20.09
C GLN A 397 2.79 -18.37 -18.77
N GLN A 398 3.18 -19.27 -17.87
CA GLN A 398 3.77 -18.83 -16.58
C GLN A 398 5.05 -18.03 -16.81
N GLU A 399 6.00 -18.59 -17.56
CA GLU A 399 7.34 -18.02 -17.70
C GLU A 399 7.62 -17.37 -19.05
N MET A 400 6.82 -17.67 -20.08
CA MET A 400 7.01 -17.18 -21.44
C MET A 400 5.70 -16.72 -22.08
N SER A 401 5.78 -15.95 -23.15
CA SER A 401 4.61 -15.54 -23.95
C SER A 401 4.89 -15.67 -25.44
N PHE A 402 3.82 -15.77 -26.22
CA PHE A 402 3.86 -15.72 -27.68
C PHE A 402 3.19 -14.45 -28.16
N CYS A 403 3.88 -13.77 -29.08
CA CYS A 403 3.50 -12.48 -29.60
C CYS A 403 3.39 -12.51 -31.12
N SER A 404 2.47 -11.72 -31.66
CA SER A 404 2.39 -11.42 -33.09
C SER A 404 3.13 -10.12 -33.38
N VAL A 405 3.71 -10.01 -34.58
CA VAL A 405 4.35 -8.78 -35.04
C VAL A 405 3.28 -7.77 -35.47
N ALA A 406 3.22 -6.63 -34.78
CA ALA A 406 2.32 -5.53 -35.12
C ALA A 406 2.99 -4.50 -36.06
N GLU A 407 4.30 -4.32 -35.93
CA GLU A 407 5.11 -3.44 -36.78
C GLU A 407 6.57 -3.94 -36.80
N ALA A 408 7.22 -3.92 -37.96
CA ALA A 408 8.65 -4.19 -38.09
C ALA A 408 9.33 -3.05 -38.87
N ARG A 409 10.42 -2.52 -38.34
CA ARG A 409 11.16 -1.37 -38.90
C ARG A 409 12.55 -1.80 -39.35
N GLY A 410 12.72 -1.99 -40.65
CA GLY A 410 14.04 -2.26 -41.23
C GLY A 410 14.65 -3.61 -40.85
N VAL A 411 13.87 -4.53 -40.26
CA VAL A 411 14.34 -5.87 -39.88
C VAL A 411 13.36 -6.93 -40.37
N LYS A 412 13.90 -8.02 -40.94
CA LYS A 412 13.10 -9.21 -41.33
C LYS A 412 12.74 -10.07 -40.11
N THR A 413 13.67 -10.16 -39.15
CA THR A 413 13.47 -10.90 -37.91
C THR A 413 14.06 -10.19 -36.71
N PHE A 414 13.39 -10.25 -35.57
CA PHE A 414 13.99 -9.88 -34.30
C PHE A 414 14.99 -10.97 -33.86
N PRO A 415 16.28 -10.65 -33.69
CA PRO A 415 17.26 -11.64 -33.25
C PRO A 415 17.01 -12.06 -31.80
N PRO A 416 17.37 -13.31 -31.42
CA PRO A 416 17.37 -13.73 -30.03
C PRO A 416 18.18 -12.77 -29.15
N GLY A 417 17.64 -12.47 -27.96
CA GLY A 417 18.20 -11.49 -27.04
C GLY A 417 17.78 -10.04 -27.30
N SER A 418 16.96 -9.77 -28.34
CA SER A 418 16.36 -8.44 -28.52
C SER A 418 15.58 -8.04 -27.26
N VAL A 419 15.80 -6.82 -26.78
CA VAL A 419 15.25 -6.33 -25.51
C VAL A 419 13.83 -5.82 -25.71
N LEU A 420 12.96 -6.07 -24.75
CA LEU A 420 11.56 -5.66 -24.76
C LEU A 420 11.31 -4.52 -23.77
N GLU A 421 10.42 -3.62 -24.16
CA GLU A 421 9.85 -2.60 -23.28
C GLU A 421 8.34 -2.59 -23.46
N ALA A 422 7.61 -2.90 -22.39
CA ALA A 422 6.16 -2.87 -22.39
C ALA A 422 5.67 -1.46 -22.70
N ILE A 423 4.74 -1.35 -23.65
CA ILE A 423 4.07 -0.08 -23.92
C ILE A 423 2.96 0.07 -22.88
N PRO A 424 3.04 1.09 -21.99
CA PRO A 424 2.08 1.25 -20.92
C PRO A 424 0.72 1.70 -21.47
N LEU A 425 -0.29 1.56 -20.63
CA LEU A 425 -1.60 2.14 -20.86
C LEU A 425 -1.46 3.66 -21.07
N GLY A 426 -2.13 4.19 -22.08
CA GLY A 426 -2.11 5.62 -22.40
C GLY A 426 -0.98 6.05 -23.33
N SER A 427 0.03 5.22 -23.58
CA SER A 427 1.11 5.57 -24.52
C SER A 427 0.62 5.39 -25.95
N ILE A 428 0.16 6.48 -26.57
CA ILE A 428 -0.46 6.44 -27.91
C ILE A 428 0.39 7.06 -29.03
N THR A 429 1.48 7.76 -28.70
CA THR A 429 2.27 8.53 -29.69
C THR A 429 2.74 7.68 -30.87
N HIS A 430 3.04 6.40 -30.62
CA HIS A 430 3.47 5.45 -31.64
C HIS A 430 2.36 5.03 -32.63
N LEU A 431 1.10 5.29 -32.30
CA LEU A 431 -0.07 5.03 -33.14
C LEU A 431 -0.51 6.27 -33.94
N LEU A 432 0.02 7.45 -33.60
CA LEU A 432 -0.36 8.70 -34.26
C LEU A 432 0.42 8.88 -35.59
N PRO A 433 -0.20 9.41 -36.64
CA PRO A 433 0.47 9.68 -37.91
C PRO A 433 1.60 10.69 -37.71
N SER A 434 2.85 10.29 -37.92
CA SER A 434 4.02 11.19 -37.87
C SER A 434 4.02 12.10 -39.10
N SER A 435 4.09 13.43 -38.94
CA SER A 435 4.56 14.28 -40.03
C SER A 435 6.01 13.88 -40.32
N THR A 436 6.26 13.43 -41.54
CA THR A 436 7.40 12.59 -41.94
C THR A 436 8.78 13.27 -41.96
N LEU A 437 8.98 14.45 -41.37
CA LEU A 437 10.25 15.18 -41.48
C LEU A 437 10.75 15.86 -40.20
N ASN A 438 10.13 15.58 -39.06
CA ASN A 438 10.76 15.75 -37.75
C ASN A 438 10.23 14.62 -36.86
N PRO A 439 11.09 13.80 -36.21
CA PRO A 439 10.62 12.94 -35.15
C PRO A 439 10.06 13.89 -34.08
N ILE A 440 8.74 13.95 -34.01
CA ILE A 440 8.05 14.61 -32.92
C ILE A 440 8.63 13.98 -31.64
N PRO A 441 9.36 14.71 -30.79
CA PRO A 441 9.78 14.16 -29.50
C PRO A 441 8.52 13.75 -28.74
N ALA A 442 8.61 12.86 -27.76
CA ALA A 442 7.47 12.36 -26.96
C ALA A 442 6.67 13.45 -26.18
N THR A 443 6.79 14.73 -26.57
CA THR A 443 6.33 15.97 -25.94
C THR A 443 5.19 16.68 -26.68
N ASP A 444 4.54 16.06 -27.68
CA ASP A 444 3.53 16.76 -28.53
C ASP A 444 2.08 16.28 -28.34
N LEU A 445 1.84 15.41 -27.35
CA LEU A 445 0.71 15.67 -26.47
C LEU A 445 1.18 16.79 -25.53
N SER A 446 0.48 17.93 -25.50
CA SER A 446 0.87 18.98 -24.57
C SER A 446 0.85 18.43 -23.15
N SER A 447 1.84 18.78 -22.32
CA SER A 447 1.81 18.39 -20.91
C SER A 447 0.59 19.00 -20.21
N ALA A 448 0.11 18.36 -19.14
CA ALA A 448 -0.92 18.94 -18.28
C ALA A 448 -0.52 20.34 -17.76
N GLU A 449 0.78 20.57 -17.56
CA GLU A 449 1.36 21.87 -17.21
C GLU A 449 1.14 22.91 -18.31
N ARG A 450 1.47 22.57 -19.56
CA ARG A 450 1.25 23.46 -20.71
C ARG A 450 -0.23 23.78 -20.89
N LEU A 451 -1.11 22.80 -20.70
CA LEU A 451 -2.56 23.04 -20.74
C LEU A 451 -3.01 24.01 -19.64
N SER A 452 -2.49 23.84 -18.42
CA SER A 452 -2.79 24.71 -17.28
C SER A 452 -2.35 26.16 -17.57
N SER A 453 -1.16 26.36 -18.13
CA SER A 453 -0.68 27.69 -18.54
C SER A 453 -1.57 28.33 -19.60
N VAL A 454 -2.03 27.56 -20.59
CA VAL A 454 -2.95 28.05 -21.63
C VAL A 454 -4.29 28.43 -21.01
N ILE A 455 -4.82 27.65 -20.07
CA ILE A 455 -6.07 27.97 -19.36
C ILE A 455 -5.91 29.26 -18.53
N GLU A 456 -4.77 29.44 -17.88
CA GLU A 456 -4.47 30.66 -17.13
C GLU A 456 -4.44 31.89 -18.05
N GLU A 457 -3.74 31.80 -19.19
CA GLU A 457 -3.71 32.87 -20.20
C GLU A 457 -5.12 33.18 -20.71
N LEU A 458 -5.90 32.16 -21.09
CA LEU A 458 -7.28 32.31 -21.55
C LEU A 458 -8.18 32.93 -20.48
N SER A 459 -7.97 32.60 -19.21
CA SER A 459 -8.73 33.14 -18.07
C SER A 459 -8.52 34.65 -17.86
N THR A 460 -7.38 35.18 -18.30
CA THR A 460 -7.10 36.63 -18.29
C THR A 460 -7.62 37.34 -19.52
N SER A 461 -7.93 36.61 -20.59
CA SER A 461 -8.48 37.15 -21.82
C SER A 461 -9.97 37.48 -21.68
N LYS A 462 -10.46 38.49 -22.42
CA LYS A 462 -11.91 38.78 -22.51
C LYS A 462 -12.67 37.81 -23.42
N SER A 463 -11.97 36.85 -24.03
CA SER A 463 -12.53 35.92 -24.99
C SER A 463 -13.14 34.72 -24.27
N ALA A 464 -14.32 34.27 -24.72
CA ALA A 464 -14.88 33.02 -24.22
C ALA A 464 -13.97 31.85 -24.63
N PHE A 465 -13.81 30.88 -23.72
CA PHE A 465 -13.10 29.63 -23.96
C PHE A 465 -13.89 28.47 -23.37
N SER A 466 -13.46 27.24 -23.64
CA SER A 466 -14.05 26.03 -23.06
C SER A 466 -12.96 25.03 -22.71
N VAL A 467 -13.06 24.41 -21.53
CA VAL A 467 -12.20 23.29 -21.13
C VAL A 467 -13.02 22.02 -21.10
N VAL A 468 -12.59 20.97 -21.80
CA VAL A 468 -13.33 19.71 -21.88
C VAL A 468 -12.43 18.54 -21.55
N VAL A 469 -12.85 17.69 -20.61
CA VAL A 469 -12.16 16.44 -20.27
C VAL A 469 -12.92 15.26 -20.86
N PHE A 470 -12.21 14.40 -21.58
CA PHE A 470 -12.68 13.11 -22.06
C PHE A 470 -12.04 11.99 -21.25
N SER A 471 -12.84 11.12 -20.67
CA SER A 471 -12.37 9.95 -19.92
C SER A 471 -12.88 8.66 -20.54
N LEU A 472 -12.00 7.67 -20.70
CA LEU A 472 -12.39 6.29 -21.00
C LEU A 472 -12.73 5.54 -19.72
N GLU A 473 -13.98 5.12 -19.59
CA GLU A 473 -14.41 4.28 -18.47
C GLU A 473 -13.97 2.83 -18.60
N ASN A 474 -13.84 2.19 -17.43
CA ASN A 474 -13.46 0.79 -17.28
C ASN A 474 -12.14 0.44 -17.98
N ALA A 475 -11.35 1.42 -18.41
CA ALA A 475 -10.15 1.21 -19.20
C ALA A 475 -9.11 0.36 -18.45
N GLU A 476 -8.98 0.51 -17.13
CA GLU A 476 -8.13 -0.34 -16.31
C GLU A 476 -8.65 -1.78 -16.23
N SER A 477 -9.94 -1.96 -15.90
CA SER A 477 -10.58 -3.29 -15.87
C SER A 477 -10.60 -3.99 -17.23
N LEU A 478 -10.72 -3.22 -18.32
CA LEU A 478 -10.67 -3.72 -19.69
C LEU A 478 -9.22 -3.97 -20.13
N SER A 479 -8.26 -3.20 -19.66
CA SER A 479 -6.83 -3.51 -19.83
C SER A 479 -6.46 -4.82 -19.13
N ASP A 480 -7.08 -5.14 -17.99
CA ASP A 480 -6.91 -6.43 -17.32
C ASP A 480 -7.37 -7.61 -18.18
N SER A 481 -8.46 -7.45 -18.93
CA SER A 481 -9.06 -8.53 -19.72
C SER A 481 -8.63 -8.56 -21.19
N ARG A 482 -8.22 -7.43 -21.76
CA ARG A 482 -7.96 -7.25 -23.21
C ARG A 482 -6.58 -6.66 -23.53
N GLY A 483 -5.80 -6.33 -22.51
CA GLY A 483 -4.45 -5.78 -22.64
C GLY A 483 -4.40 -4.30 -23.08
N SER A 484 -3.18 -3.76 -23.11
CA SER A 484 -2.94 -2.34 -23.39
C SER A 484 -3.24 -1.94 -24.84
N VAL A 485 -3.07 -2.83 -25.83
CA VAL A 485 -3.38 -2.58 -27.25
C VAL A 485 -4.76 -1.96 -27.41
N PHE A 486 -5.74 -2.60 -26.80
CA PHE A 486 -7.14 -2.27 -27.05
C PHE A 486 -7.46 -0.85 -26.58
N ILE A 487 -6.93 -0.47 -25.41
CA ILE A 487 -7.13 0.85 -24.84
C ILE A 487 -6.30 1.90 -25.58
N ASN A 488 -5.02 1.63 -25.85
CA ASN A 488 -4.14 2.55 -26.57
C ASN A 488 -4.68 2.87 -27.97
N ALA A 489 -5.14 1.86 -28.71
CA ALA A 489 -5.78 2.06 -30.01
C ALA A 489 -7.08 2.88 -29.90
N SER A 490 -7.84 2.71 -28.82
CA SER A 490 -9.06 3.49 -28.59
C SER A 490 -8.76 4.94 -28.23
N LEU A 491 -7.73 5.19 -27.43
CA LEU A 491 -7.24 6.52 -27.09
C LEU A 491 -6.64 7.24 -28.31
N ALA A 492 -5.89 6.54 -29.18
CA ALA A 492 -5.36 7.10 -30.41
C ALA A 492 -6.49 7.56 -31.36
N ARG A 493 -7.51 6.72 -31.56
CA ARG A 493 -8.71 7.10 -32.32
C ARG A 493 -9.43 8.29 -31.71
N MET A 494 -9.58 8.32 -30.38
CA MET A 494 -10.18 9.46 -29.68
C MET A 494 -9.39 10.74 -29.92
N TYR A 495 -8.07 10.69 -29.80
CA TYR A 495 -7.20 11.84 -30.05
C TYR A 495 -7.36 12.36 -31.48
N ASP A 496 -7.39 11.47 -32.48
CA ASP A 496 -7.62 11.85 -33.88
C ASP A 496 -9.01 12.47 -34.10
N SER A 497 -10.07 11.89 -33.52
CA SER A 497 -11.43 12.46 -33.58
C SER A 497 -11.51 13.84 -32.94
N ILE A 498 -10.87 14.02 -31.78
CA ILE A 498 -10.76 15.31 -31.08
C ILE A 498 -10.05 16.35 -31.96
N ARG A 499 -8.89 15.99 -32.50
CA ARG A 499 -8.05 16.87 -33.33
C ARG A 499 -8.77 17.30 -34.61
N GLN A 500 -9.55 16.42 -35.22
CA GLN A 500 -10.36 16.74 -36.40
C GLN A 500 -11.50 17.72 -36.09
N THR A 501 -12.12 17.59 -34.91
CA THR A 501 -13.26 18.44 -34.53
C THR A 501 -12.85 19.81 -34.00
N PHE A 502 -11.68 19.94 -33.35
CA PHE A 502 -11.18 21.20 -32.81
C PHE A 502 -9.86 21.66 -33.45
N PRO A 503 -9.83 22.11 -34.72
CA PRO A 503 -8.60 22.50 -35.40
C PRO A 503 -8.01 23.85 -34.94
N SER A 504 -6.67 23.96 -35.05
CA SER A 504 -5.76 25.13 -34.93
C SER A 504 -5.80 26.03 -33.67
N THR A 505 -6.92 26.15 -32.97
CA THR A 505 -7.08 27.05 -31.80
C THR A 505 -7.29 26.30 -30.48
N SER A 506 -7.17 24.96 -30.50
CA SER A 506 -7.30 24.11 -29.31
C SER A 506 -5.95 23.54 -28.89
N THR A 507 -5.72 23.50 -27.57
CA THR A 507 -4.61 22.77 -26.95
C THR A 507 -5.16 21.47 -26.39
N ILE A 508 -4.58 20.33 -26.79
CA ILE A 508 -5.00 18.98 -26.38
C ILE A 508 -3.87 18.34 -25.56
N ALA A 509 -4.17 17.97 -24.32
CA ALA A 509 -3.24 17.31 -23.39
C ALA A 509 -3.76 15.94 -22.95
N GLN A 510 -2.85 14.97 -22.74
CA GLN A 510 -3.14 13.88 -21.81
C GLN A 510 -2.95 14.41 -20.40
N ILE A 511 -3.97 14.23 -19.57
CA ILE A 511 -3.90 14.58 -18.15
C ILE A 511 -3.80 13.33 -17.27
N GLN A 512 -4.23 12.17 -17.78
CA GLN A 512 -4.07 10.85 -17.17
C GLN A 512 -3.95 9.78 -18.28
N PRO A 513 -3.45 8.56 -18.01
CA PRO A 513 -3.32 7.51 -19.02
C PRO A 513 -4.59 7.27 -19.85
N THR A 514 -5.77 7.44 -19.24
CA THR A 514 -7.08 7.18 -19.84
C THR A 514 -7.89 8.45 -20.09
N GLN A 515 -7.29 9.64 -19.92
CA GLN A 515 -7.98 10.93 -20.02
C GLN A 515 -7.26 11.96 -20.89
N PHE A 516 -8.04 12.61 -21.74
CA PHE A 516 -7.62 13.80 -22.49
C PHE A 516 -8.34 15.03 -21.98
N ALA A 517 -7.65 16.17 -22.03
CA ALA A 517 -8.25 17.46 -21.79
C ALA A 517 -7.98 18.39 -22.98
N ILE A 518 -8.95 19.23 -23.29
CA ILE A 518 -8.92 20.20 -24.37
C ILE A 518 -9.19 21.56 -23.78
N ALA A 519 -8.38 22.57 -24.13
CA ALA A 519 -8.71 23.97 -23.94
C ALA A 519 -8.83 24.62 -25.33
N ALA A 520 -9.99 25.17 -25.67
CA ALA A 520 -10.25 25.80 -26.96
C ALA A 520 -10.76 27.23 -26.80
N THR A 521 -10.33 28.14 -27.67
CA THR A 521 -10.91 29.49 -27.77
C THR A 521 -12.27 29.43 -28.47
N GLY A 522 -13.27 30.14 -27.94
CA GLY A 522 -14.66 30.09 -28.41
C GLY A 522 -15.54 29.16 -27.58
N ILE A 523 -16.85 29.23 -27.81
CA ILE A 523 -17.82 28.33 -27.18
C ILE A 523 -17.90 27.06 -28.02
N ALA A 524 -17.45 25.93 -27.47
CA ALA A 524 -17.83 24.64 -28.03
C ALA A 524 -19.32 24.46 -27.73
N SER A 525 -20.18 24.59 -28.75
CA SER A 525 -21.63 24.44 -28.52
C SER A 525 -21.92 23.07 -27.89
N THR A 526 -22.87 23.01 -26.96
CA THR A 526 -23.29 21.75 -26.33
C THR A 526 -23.65 20.69 -27.37
N GLN A 527 -24.17 21.13 -28.53
CA GLN A 527 -24.44 20.27 -29.67
C GLN A 527 -23.14 19.73 -30.31
N ALA A 528 -22.14 20.56 -30.58
CA ALA A 528 -20.85 20.10 -31.13
C ALA A 528 -20.13 19.14 -30.17
N LEU A 529 -20.22 19.36 -28.86
CA LEU A 529 -19.69 18.45 -27.84
C LEU A 529 -20.43 17.12 -27.79
N ARG A 530 -21.77 17.14 -27.91
CA ARG A 530 -22.58 15.92 -28.01
C ARG A 530 -22.28 15.15 -29.29
N GLU A 531 -22.24 15.83 -30.44
CA GLU A 531 -21.91 15.23 -31.74
C GLU A 531 -20.49 14.65 -31.74
N LEU A 532 -19.51 15.32 -31.12
CA LEU A 532 -18.16 14.77 -30.94
C LEU A 532 -18.16 13.54 -30.03
N THR A 533 -18.88 13.61 -28.91
CA THR A 533 -18.97 12.50 -27.96
C THR A 533 -19.58 11.28 -28.66
N GLU A 534 -20.68 11.46 -29.40
CA GLU A 534 -21.36 10.42 -30.19
C GLU A 534 -20.53 9.91 -31.37
N LYS A 535 -19.86 10.79 -32.12
CA LYS A 535 -18.95 10.42 -33.22
C LYS A 535 -17.75 9.62 -32.71
N THR A 536 -17.16 10.04 -31.60
CA THR A 536 -16.04 9.33 -30.97
C THR A 536 -16.49 7.97 -30.41
N LEU A 537 -17.70 7.90 -29.83
CA LEU A 537 -18.33 6.66 -29.36
C LEU A 537 -18.73 5.69 -30.47
N SER A 538 -19.04 6.19 -31.67
CA SER A 538 -19.41 5.35 -32.83
C SER A 538 -18.18 4.88 -33.63
N GLN A 539 -17.11 5.68 -33.66
CA GLN A 539 -15.82 5.34 -34.29
C GLN A 539 -14.92 4.48 -33.38
N SER A 540 -15.01 4.63 -32.06
CA SER A 540 -14.53 3.61 -31.14
C SER A 540 -15.53 2.45 -31.22
N THR A 541 -15.13 1.34 -31.84
CA THR A 541 -15.97 0.14 -31.90
C THR A 541 -16.52 -0.18 -30.51
N SER A 542 -17.85 -0.02 -30.41
CA SER A 542 -18.80 -0.61 -29.47
C SER A 542 -18.98 -0.03 -28.06
N ALA A 543 -20.06 0.75 -27.93
CA ALA A 543 -20.95 0.77 -26.76
C ALA A 543 -21.45 -0.63 -26.32
N SER A 544 -21.19 -1.71 -27.09
CA SER A 544 -21.42 -3.10 -26.73
C SER A 544 -20.23 -3.83 -26.06
N GLN A 545 -19.14 -3.13 -25.73
CA GLN A 545 -17.93 -3.71 -25.09
C GLN A 545 -17.50 -3.01 -23.78
N GLY A 546 -18.35 -2.17 -23.19
CA GLY A 546 -18.17 -1.65 -21.82
C GLY A 546 -17.32 -0.38 -21.66
N LEU A 547 -16.89 0.25 -22.75
CA LEU A 547 -16.26 1.57 -22.74
C LEU A 547 -17.32 2.67 -22.85
N THR A 548 -17.35 3.57 -21.86
CA THR A 548 -18.12 4.81 -21.94
C THR A 548 -17.16 5.98 -22.05
N LEU A 549 -17.42 6.84 -23.03
CA LEU A 549 -16.78 8.15 -23.12
C LEU A 549 -17.61 9.11 -22.30
N PHE A 550 -16.99 9.74 -21.31
CA PHE A 550 -17.57 10.88 -20.61
C PHE A 550 -16.81 12.13 -21.01
N GLY A 551 -17.52 13.04 -21.68
CA GLY A 551 -17.07 14.42 -21.86
C GLY A 551 -17.57 15.24 -20.69
N ALA A 552 -16.73 16.10 -20.12
CA ALA A 552 -17.23 17.15 -19.23
C ALA A 552 -16.61 18.51 -19.55
N GLY A 553 -17.48 19.51 -19.73
CA GLY A 553 -17.08 20.89 -19.96
C GLY A 553 -16.97 21.68 -18.66
N ALA A 554 -15.98 22.57 -18.58
CA ALA A 554 -15.93 23.69 -17.64
C ALA A 554 -15.90 25.02 -18.43
N PHE A 555 -17.01 25.73 -18.23
CA PHE A 555 -17.54 27.03 -18.66
C PHE A 555 -17.11 27.80 -19.90
N THR A 556 -18.18 28.30 -20.52
CA THR A 556 -18.37 29.49 -21.35
C THR A 556 -18.45 30.77 -20.50
N LEU A 557 -17.68 31.81 -20.85
CA LEU A 557 -18.14 33.19 -20.60
C LEU A 557 -19.39 33.42 -21.46
N GLY A 558 -20.57 33.62 -20.84
CA GLY A 558 -21.69 34.30 -21.49
C GLY A 558 -23.05 33.59 -21.64
N GLU A 559 -23.22 32.31 -21.29
CA GLU A 559 -24.53 31.62 -21.50
C GLU A 559 -25.29 31.20 -20.22
N ASP A 560 -24.62 30.97 -19.08
CA ASP A 560 -25.31 30.57 -17.83
C ASP A 560 -24.91 31.46 -16.62
N PRO A 561 -25.84 32.24 -16.04
CA PRO A 561 -25.59 33.11 -14.89
C PRO A 561 -25.08 32.39 -13.63
N GLN A 562 -25.41 31.10 -13.44
CA GLN A 562 -25.03 30.36 -12.21
C GLN A 562 -23.55 29.99 -12.15
N THR A 563 -22.87 30.09 -13.29
CA THR A 563 -21.53 29.54 -13.52
C THR A 563 -20.42 30.57 -13.34
N HIS A 564 -20.80 31.84 -13.32
CA HIS A 564 -19.92 32.99 -13.08
C HIS A 564 -19.34 33.02 -11.65
N GLN A 565 -19.76 32.10 -10.77
CA GLN A 565 -19.25 31.97 -9.41
C GLN A 565 -17.96 31.14 -9.31
N LEU A 566 -17.59 30.38 -10.34
CA LEU A 566 -16.40 29.52 -10.30
C LEU A 566 -15.19 30.20 -10.96
N PRO A 567 -13.99 30.15 -10.35
CA PRO A 567 -12.79 30.74 -10.94
C PRO A 567 -12.41 30.06 -12.26
N ALA A 568 -12.39 30.83 -13.36
CA ALA A 568 -12.08 30.32 -14.70
C ALA A 568 -10.69 29.66 -14.80
N LYS A 569 -9.71 30.13 -14.03
CA LYS A 569 -8.37 29.53 -13.90
C LYS A 569 -8.38 28.07 -13.42
N ASN A 570 -9.44 27.64 -12.72
CA ASN A 570 -9.60 26.30 -12.16
C ASN A 570 -10.46 25.38 -13.05
N ALA A 571 -10.79 25.80 -14.28
CA ALA A 571 -11.69 25.08 -15.19
C ALA A 571 -11.28 23.62 -15.42
N LEU A 572 -9.98 23.32 -15.53
CA LEU A 572 -9.49 21.95 -15.70
C LEU A 572 -9.90 21.04 -14.53
N GLU A 573 -9.71 21.50 -13.29
CA GLU A 573 -10.03 20.71 -12.10
C GLU A 573 -11.54 20.47 -11.97
N PHE A 574 -12.36 21.47 -12.30
CA PHE A 574 -13.81 21.28 -12.34
C PHE A 574 -14.24 20.25 -13.39
N ALA A 575 -13.67 20.30 -14.59
CA ALA A 575 -13.93 19.30 -15.61
C ALA A 575 -13.50 17.88 -15.17
N ARG A 576 -12.38 17.76 -14.44
CA ARG A 576 -11.92 16.49 -13.83
C ARG A 576 -12.91 15.96 -12.78
N TYR A 577 -13.45 16.83 -11.92
CA TYR A 577 -14.48 16.43 -10.98
C TYR A 577 -15.77 16.00 -11.68
N ALA A 578 -16.18 16.65 -12.77
CA ALA A 578 -17.38 16.27 -13.50
C ALA A 578 -17.29 14.89 -14.19
N VAL A 579 -16.09 14.47 -14.61
CA VAL A 579 -15.88 13.08 -15.10
C VAL A 579 -15.63 12.07 -13.99
N SER A 580 -15.60 12.47 -12.71
CA SER A 580 -15.38 11.54 -11.59
C SER A 580 -16.59 10.62 -11.38
N PRO A 581 -16.41 9.34 -10.96
CA PRO A 581 -17.50 8.37 -10.84
C PRO A 581 -18.73 8.85 -10.07
N GLY A 582 -18.54 9.70 -9.05
CA GLY A 582 -19.62 10.20 -8.19
C GLY A 582 -20.45 11.34 -8.76
N MET A 583 -19.93 12.05 -9.76
CA MET A 583 -20.63 13.17 -10.42
C MET A 583 -21.42 12.71 -11.65
N ARG A 584 -21.24 11.46 -12.08
CA ARG A 584 -21.80 10.93 -13.32
C ARG A 584 -23.31 10.75 -13.21
N GLY A 585 -24.03 11.33 -14.16
CA GLY A 585 -25.46 11.06 -14.37
C GLY A 585 -25.69 9.98 -15.42
N LYS A 586 -26.94 9.84 -15.88
CA LYS A 586 -27.27 8.97 -17.03
C LYS A 586 -26.74 9.52 -18.36
N GLU A 587 -26.41 10.81 -18.40
CA GLU A 587 -25.89 11.48 -19.60
C GLU A 587 -24.38 11.29 -19.74
N LYS A 588 -23.92 11.08 -20.97
CA LYS A 588 -22.49 10.92 -21.32
C LYS A 588 -21.72 12.24 -21.41
N LEU A 589 -22.43 13.37 -21.30
CA LEU A 589 -21.88 14.71 -21.20
C LEU A 589 -22.32 15.30 -19.85
N ALA A 590 -21.37 15.75 -19.04
CA ALA A 590 -21.63 16.37 -17.74
C ALA A 590 -21.01 17.77 -17.66
N PHE A 591 -21.54 18.62 -16.79
CA PHE A 591 -20.97 19.92 -16.48
C PHE A 591 -20.78 20.01 -14.97
N PHE A 592 -19.67 20.59 -14.53
CA PHE A 592 -19.46 20.78 -13.10
C PHE A 592 -20.19 22.03 -12.63
N LEU A 593 -21.25 21.85 -11.83
CA LEU A 593 -21.97 22.96 -11.20
C LEU A 593 -21.63 23.02 -9.70
N PRO A 594 -21.48 24.22 -9.09
CA PRO A 594 -21.18 24.36 -7.66
C PRO A 594 -22.16 23.57 -6.77
N GLN A 595 -23.44 23.64 -7.11
CA GLN A 595 -24.54 22.97 -6.41
C GLN A 595 -24.54 21.44 -6.49
N GLU A 596 -23.66 20.84 -7.31
CA GLU A 596 -23.50 19.40 -7.46
C GLU A 596 -22.21 18.87 -6.82
N ALA A 597 -21.30 19.76 -6.39
CA ALA A 597 -20.01 19.39 -5.82
C ALA A 597 -20.11 18.43 -4.61
N TRP A 598 -21.21 18.51 -3.86
CA TRP A 598 -21.51 17.64 -2.73
C TRP A 598 -21.61 16.15 -3.11
N LYS A 599 -21.95 15.80 -4.36
CA LYS A 599 -22.03 14.41 -4.83
C LYS A 599 -20.66 13.70 -4.82
N VAL A 600 -19.57 14.46 -5.01
CA VAL A 600 -18.19 13.95 -4.90
C VAL A 600 -17.96 13.37 -3.51
N ILE A 601 -18.27 14.17 -2.48
CA ILE A 601 -18.10 13.78 -1.07
C ILE A 601 -19.07 12.64 -0.73
N GLN A 602 -20.33 12.74 -1.16
CA GLN A 602 -21.34 11.70 -0.93
C GLN A 602 -20.87 10.33 -1.42
N THR A 603 -20.31 10.26 -2.62
CA THR A 603 -19.85 9.00 -3.21
C THR A 603 -18.71 8.39 -2.40
N SER A 604 -17.75 9.21 -1.96
CA SER A 604 -16.67 8.76 -1.08
C SER A 604 -17.22 8.26 0.26
N ARG A 605 -18.22 8.94 0.82
CA ARG A 605 -18.89 8.54 2.07
C ARG A 605 -19.63 7.21 1.93
N GLU A 606 -20.41 7.04 0.85
CA GLU A 606 -21.15 5.80 0.55
C GLU A 606 -20.21 4.60 0.32
N ALA A 607 -19.01 4.84 -0.21
CA ALA A 607 -17.96 3.84 -0.35
C ALA A 607 -17.17 3.56 0.95
N GLY A 608 -17.49 4.23 2.06
CA GLY A 608 -16.75 4.10 3.33
C GLY A 608 -15.34 4.71 3.29
N LEU A 609 -15.11 5.69 2.41
CA LEU A 609 -13.85 6.41 2.22
C LEU A 609 -13.96 7.86 2.73
N GLN A 610 -14.43 8.04 3.97
CA GLN A 610 -14.63 9.37 4.58
C GLN A 610 -13.37 10.26 4.56
N PRO A 611 -12.14 9.75 4.85
CA PRO A 611 -10.93 10.57 4.76
C PRO A 611 -10.68 11.15 3.36
N LYS A 612 -10.98 10.37 2.30
CA LYS A 612 -10.89 10.84 0.92
C LYS A 612 -11.93 11.93 0.65
N GLY A 613 -13.16 11.74 1.11
CA GLY A 613 -14.23 12.75 1.00
C GLY A 613 -13.87 14.09 1.65
N ILE A 614 -13.18 14.06 2.79
CA ILE A 614 -12.68 15.27 3.47
C ILE A 614 -11.54 15.93 2.69
N ALA A 615 -10.61 15.15 2.13
CA ALA A 615 -9.56 15.69 1.26
C ALA A 615 -10.16 16.39 0.02
N ASP A 616 -11.14 15.74 -0.62
CA ASP A 616 -11.87 16.32 -1.76
C ASP A 616 -12.65 17.59 -1.36
N TYR A 617 -13.25 17.64 -0.17
CA TYR A 617 -13.89 18.85 0.36
C TYR A 617 -12.93 20.03 0.47
N HIS A 618 -11.77 19.84 1.11
CA HIS A 618 -10.78 20.90 1.24
C HIS A 618 -10.33 21.37 -0.14
N LYS A 619 -10.12 20.44 -1.07
CA LYS A 619 -9.72 20.78 -2.42
C LYS A 619 -10.77 21.60 -3.16
N LEU A 620 -12.04 21.20 -3.10
CA LEU A 620 -13.14 21.96 -3.71
C LEU A 620 -13.29 23.36 -3.11
N LYS A 621 -13.06 23.51 -1.80
CA LYS A 621 -13.06 24.80 -1.10
C LYS A 621 -11.91 25.71 -1.55
N GLU A 622 -10.69 25.17 -1.67
CA GLU A 622 -9.54 25.88 -2.25
C GLU A 622 -9.78 26.33 -3.69
N LEU A 623 -10.49 25.51 -4.46
CA LEU A 623 -10.86 25.83 -5.85
C LEU A 623 -11.93 26.92 -5.95
N GLY A 624 -12.52 27.35 -4.83
CA GLY A 624 -13.50 28.44 -4.74
C GLY A 624 -14.96 27.98 -4.79
N VAL A 625 -15.25 26.69 -4.61
CA VAL A 625 -16.63 26.20 -4.56
C VAL A 625 -17.27 26.60 -3.23
N GLN A 626 -18.40 27.31 -3.30
CA GLN A 626 -19.20 27.72 -2.15
C GLN A 626 -20.63 27.20 -2.32
N ASP A 627 -20.98 26.17 -1.56
CA ASP A 627 -22.31 25.56 -1.60
C ASP A 627 -22.70 24.96 -0.24
N ALA A 628 -23.94 25.15 0.18
CA ALA A 628 -24.43 24.70 1.48
C ALA A 628 -24.49 23.16 1.61
N LYS A 629 -24.80 22.44 0.50
CA LYS A 629 -24.83 20.97 0.50
C LYS A 629 -23.43 20.39 0.61
N LEU A 630 -22.44 21.02 -0.03
CA LEU A 630 -21.03 20.63 0.06
C LEU A 630 -20.54 20.70 1.51
N GLU A 631 -20.75 21.85 2.15
CA GLU A 631 -20.39 22.09 3.56
C GLU A 631 -21.09 21.08 4.49
N ASN A 632 -22.38 20.78 4.24
CA ASN A 632 -23.11 19.80 5.03
C ASN A 632 -22.61 18.35 4.87
N GLN A 633 -22.23 17.94 3.65
CA GLN A 633 -21.69 16.59 3.42
C GLN A 633 -20.32 16.40 4.06
N ALA A 634 -19.48 17.45 4.08
CA ALA A 634 -18.21 17.42 4.79
C ALA A 634 -18.41 17.27 6.30
N ALA A 635 -19.36 18.02 6.87
CA ALA A 635 -19.73 17.88 8.28
C ALA A 635 -20.18 16.44 8.62
N ALA A 636 -21.02 15.85 7.76
CA ALA A 636 -21.47 14.47 7.94
C ALA A 636 -20.31 13.46 7.86
N CYS A 637 -19.39 13.60 6.92
CA CYS A 637 -18.20 12.73 6.84
C CYS A 637 -17.33 12.84 8.10
N ALA A 638 -17.13 14.06 8.61
CA ALA A 638 -16.33 14.30 9.80
C ALA A 638 -16.95 13.70 11.08
N ILE A 639 -18.28 13.64 11.15
CA ILE A 639 -19.03 12.99 12.24
C ILE A 639 -18.91 11.47 12.19
N GLU A 640 -18.88 10.87 10.99
CA GLU A 640 -18.86 9.41 10.81
C GLU A 640 -17.50 8.75 11.01
N ILE A 641 -16.41 9.51 10.98
CA ILE A 641 -15.07 9.01 11.32
C ILE A 641 -15.01 8.75 12.82
N TRP A 642 -14.36 7.67 13.25
CA TRP A 642 -14.15 7.38 14.66
C TRP A 642 -12.66 7.43 15.03
N PRO A 643 -12.26 8.27 16.01
CA PRO A 643 -13.09 9.29 16.67
C PRO A 643 -13.51 10.42 15.71
N PRO A 644 -14.65 11.11 15.92
CA PRO A 644 -15.10 12.22 15.10
C PRO A 644 -14.07 13.35 15.03
N ILE A 645 -14.07 14.14 13.95
CA ILE A 645 -13.21 15.32 13.79
C ILE A 645 -14.01 16.56 14.19
N PRO A 646 -13.92 17.06 15.45
CA PRO A 646 -14.90 17.99 15.98
C PRO A 646 -14.80 19.39 15.37
N GLU A 647 -13.58 19.87 15.12
CA GLU A 647 -13.32 21.19 14.53
C GLU A 647 -13.88 21.31 13.10
N LEU A 648 -13.67 20.28 12.29
CA LEU A 648 -14.17 20.25 10.92
C LEU A 648 -15.69 20.08 10.88
N SER A 649 -16.26 19.19 11.69
CA SER A 649 -17.71 18.98 11.72
C SER A 649 -18.45 20.24 12.16
N LEU A 650 -17.92 20.96 13.15
CA LEU A 650 -18.50 22.19 13.67
C LEU A 650 -18.40 23.33 12.65
N SER A 651 -17.21 23.59 12.13
CA SER A 651 -16.99 24.69 11.18
C SER A 651 -17.78 24.49 9.88
N ALA A 652 -17.78 23.28 9.31
CA ALA A 652 -18.50 22.98 8.08
C ALA A 652 -20.02 23.05 8.26
N SER A 653 -20.57 22.53 9.37
CA SER A 653 -22.00 22.61 9.63
C SER A 653 -22.49 24.04 9.91
N GLN A 654 -21.68 24.87 10.58
CA GLN A 654 -21.96 26.30 10.75
C GLN A 654 -21.99 27.04 9.40
N ASN A 655 -21.05 26.76 8.51
CA ASN A 655 -21.02 27.34 7.17
C ASN A 655 -22.23 26.90 6.34
N ALA A 656 -22.63 25.63 6.39
CA ALA A 656 -23.81 25.13 5.70
C ALA A 656 -25.09 25.87 6.12
N VAL A 657 -25.26 26.08 7.43
CA VAL A 657 -26.38 26.84 8.00
C VAL A 657 -26.32 28.31 7.61
N ALA A 658 -25.13 28.92 7.61
CA ALA A 658 -24.96 30.32 7.21
C ALA A 658 -25.33 30.55 5.73
N LEU A 659 -25.03 29.57 4.87
CA LEU A 659 -25.30 29.64 3.44
C LEU A 659 -26.78 29.37 3.09
N ASP A 660 -27.45 28.44 3.78
CA ASP A 660 -28.89 28.18 3.59
C ASP A 660 -29.58 27.78 4.90
N PRO A 661 -30.01 28.76 5.72
CA PRO A 661 -30.56 28.52 7.05
C PRO A 661 -31.96 27.89 7.03
N ARG A 662 -32.60 27.77 5.86
CA ARG A 662 -33.96 27.23 5.71
C ARG A 662 -34.01 25.70 5.72
N HIS A 663 -32.86 25.04 5.59
CA HIS A 663 -32.79 23.59 5.49
C HIS A 663 -32.55 22.96 6.87
N GLY A 664 -33.52 22.21 7.40
CA GLY A 664 -33.44 21.65 8.75
C GLY A 664 -32.33 20.62 8.94
N MET A 665 -31.89 19.96 7.87
CA MET A 665 -30.79 19.00 7.92
C MET A 665 -29.45 19.63 8.33
N TYR A 666 -29.18 20.86 7.91
CA TYR A 666 -27.93 21.54 8.21
C TYR A 666 -27.86 21.90 9.70
N TRP A 667 -28.99 22.33 10.24
CA TRP A 667 -29.17 22.56 11.67
C TRP A 667 -29.06 21.28 12.50
N ALA A 668 -29.59 20.15 12.01
CA ALA A 668 -29.46 18.86 12.68
C ALA A 668 -27.99 18.39 12.75
N ASN A 669 -27.26 18.47 11.64
CA ASN A 669 -25.84 18.12 11.60
C ASN A 669 -24.99 19.07 12.46
N ARG A 670 -25.35 20.36 12.50
CA ARG A 670 -24.73 21.33 13.41
C ARG A 670 -24.95 20.97 14.88
N ALA A 671 -26.17 20.59 15.26
CA ALA A 671 -26.46 20.19 16.63
C ALA A 671 -25.60 19.00 17.08
N ILE A 672 -25.41 18.02 16.20
CA ILE A 672 -24.54 16.86 16.46
C ILE A 672 -23.07 17.28 16.58
N ALA A 673 -22.60 18.16 15.70
CA ALA A 673 -21.24 18.67 15.75
C ALA A 673 -20.94 19.44 17.05
N GLU A 674 -21.83 20.37 17.45
CA GLU A 674 -21.74 21.14 18.71
C GLU A 674 -21.74 20.19 19.93
N PHE A 675 -22.49 19.09 19.87
CA PHE A 675 -22.49 18.07 20.92
C PHE A 675 -21.14 17.37 21.06
N PHE A 676 -20.57 16.88 19.95
CA PHE A 676 -19.24 16.24 19.96
C PHE A 676 -18.12 17.22 20.32
N PHE A 677 -18.29 18.51 20.03
CA PHE A 677 -17.39 19.58 20.45
C PHE A 677 -17.51 19.92 21.95
N GLY A 678 -18.53 19.39 22.64
CA GLY A 678 -18.71 19.52 24.09
C GLY A 678 -19.64 20.65 24.54
N ASP A 679 -20.29 21.39 23.63
CA ASP A 679 -21.21 22.48 23.97
C ASP A 679 -22.69 22.06 23.83
N ARG A 680 -23.23 21.49 24.91
CA ARG A 680 -24.59 20.95 24.95
C ARG A 680 -25.68 22.02 24.82
N SER A 681 -25.42 23.25 25.26
CA SER A 681 -26.38 24.35 25.14
C SER A 681 -26.49 24.81 23.69
N ARG A 682 -25.36 24.97 23.00
CA ARG A 682 -25.36 25.33 21.57
C ARG A 682 -25.93 24.23 20.69
N ALA A 683 -25.66 22.97 21.02
CA ALA A 683 -26.30 21.84 20.35
C ALA A 683 -27.83 21.90 20.44
N TYR A 684 -28.35 22.26 21.62
CA TYR A 684 -29.79 22.43 21.85
C TYR A 684 -30.37 23.60 21.06
N ASP A 685 -29.73 24.76 21.10
CA ASP A 685 -30.19 25.96 20.39
C ASP A 685 -30.18 25.76 18.86
N ALA A 686 -29.17 25.07 18.34
CA ALA A 686 -29.09 24.71 16.92
C ALA A 686 -30.20 23.75 16.50
N PHE A 687 -30.55 22.78 17.37
CA PHE A 687 -31.62 21.83 17.11
C PHE A 687 -33.00 22.50 17.03
N LEU A 688 -33.29 23.45 17.93
CA LEU A 688 -34.58 24.18 17.93
C LEU A 688 -34.78 25.07 16.70
N GLN A 689 -33.68 25.49 16.07
CA GLN A 689 -33.70 26.36 14.88
C GLN A 689 -33.95 25.58 13.57
N ALA A 690 -34.03 24.25 13.60
CA ALA A 690 -34.29 23.42 12.43
C ALA A 690 -35.78 23.49 11.98
N PRO A 691 -36.13 24.13 10.84
CA PRO A 691 -37.51 24.50 10.50
C PRO A 691 -38.48 23.31 10.31
N GLU A 692 -37.95 22.16 9.89
CA GLU A 692 -38.72 20.91 9.69
C GLU A 692 -38.93 20.15 11.01
N ILE A 693 -37.99 20.29 11.96
CA ILE A 693 -38.03 19.64 13.27
C ILE A 693 -39.03 20.36 14.18
N THR A 694 -39.09 21.70 14.14
CA THR A 694 -40.11 22.49 14.86
C THR A 694 -41.52 22.07 14.43
N LYS A 695 -41.76 21.88 13.12
CA LYS A 695 -43.03 21.35 12.60
C LYS A 695 -43.31 19.91 13.02
N ILE A 696 -42.30 19.04 13.08
CA ILE A 696 -42.45 17.64 13.53
C ILE A 696 -42.81 17.56 15.03
N ILE A 697 -42.26 18.46 15.85
CA ILE A 697 -42.62 18.59 17.28
C ILE A 697 -44.08 19.09 17.42
N GLU A 698 -44.54 19.93 16.49
CA GLU A 698 -45.86 20.56 16.52
C GLU A 698 -46.99 19.75 15.86
N THR A 699 -46.73 18.81 14.93
CA THR A 699 -47.76 18.01 14.24
C THR A 699 -47.63 16.48 14.40
N PRO A 700 -48.69 15.73 14.78
CA PRO A 700 -48.56 14.36 15.30
C PRO A 700 -48.64 13.21 14.26
N LYS A 701 -48.35 13.43 12.97
CA LYS A 701 -48.39 12.36 11.95
C LYS A 701 -47.25 12.49 10.94
N LEU A 702 -46.14 11.79 11.18
CA LEU A 702 -45.10 11.56 10.17
C LEU A 702 -45.50 10.36 9.27
N SER A 703 -45.41 10.55 7.97
CA SER A 703 -45.49 9.43 7.00
C SER A 703 -44.16 8.67 6.98
N PRO A 704 -44.13 7.35 6.72
CA PRO A 704 -42.88 6.57 6.70
C PRO A 704 -41.90 7.08 5.62
N LEU A 705 -40.61 7.14 5.97
CA LEU A 705 -39.56 7.66 5.10
C LEU A 705 -39.37 6.80 3.83
N PRO A 706 -39.29 7.39 2.61
CA PRO A 706 -39.03 6.67 1.37
C PRO A 706 -37.74 5.85 1.43
N LYS A 707 -37.73 4.64 0.84
CA LYS A 707 -36.62 3.65 0.92
C LYS A 707 -35.24 4.17 0.48
N GLY A 708 -35.16 5.24 -0.33
CA GLY A 708 -33.90 5.84 -0.79
C GLY A 708 -33.43 7.10 -0.03
N LYS A 709 -34.25 7.67 0.85
CA LYS A 709 -33.90 8.87 1.66
C LYS A 709 -33.52 8.54 3.10
N ARG A 710 -33.43 7.25 3.44
CA ARG A 710 -33.25 6.80 4.82
C ARG A 710 -31.91 7.25 5.42
N PHE A 711 -30.84 7.31 4.61
CA PHE A 711 -29.52 7.80 5.02
C PHE A 711 -29.46 9.30 5.34
N GLU A 712 -30.29 10.12 4.69
CA GLU A 712 -30.33 11.56 4.95
C GLU A 712 -30.90 11.86 6.34
N PHE A 713 -31.76 11.00 6.90
CA PHE A 713 -32.53 11.30 8.11
C PHE A 713 -32.05 10.63 9.40
N TYR A 714 -30.98 9.80 9.41
CA TYR A 714 -30.50 9.11 10.62
C TYR A 714 -29.89 10.04 11.69
N THR A 715 -29.47 11.24 11.30
CA THR A 715 -28.97 12.27 12.23
C THR A 715 -30.09 12.84 13.10
N ILE A 716 -31.34 12.83 12.63
CA ILE A 716 -32.49 13.34 13.39
C ILE A 716 -32.83 12.43 14.58
N PRO A 717 -32.94 11.08 14.45
CA PRO A 717 -33.10 10.17 15.57
C PRO A 717 -32.00 10.24 16.64
N TYR A 718 -30.74 10.40 16.23
CA TYR A 718 -29.63 10.56 17.18
C TYR A 718 -29.73 11.90 17.91
N ALA A 719 -29.93 13.02 17.19
CA ALA A 719 -30.14 14.33 17.81
C ALA A 719 -31.35 14.34 18.77
N LEU A 720 -32.44 13.64 18.42
CA LEU A 720 -33.63 13.45 19.27
C LEU A 720 -33.34 12.57 20.51
N SER A 721 -32.48 11.57 20.39
CA SER A 721 -32.05 10.74 21.51
C SER A 721 -31.16 11.52 22.49
N MET A 722 -30.24 12.32 21.95
CA MET A 722 -29.40 13.25 22.71
C MET A 722 -30.22 14.35 23.40
N TYR A 723 -31.27 14.85 22.74
CA TYR A 723 -32.26 15.77 23.29
C TYR A 723 -32.98 15.17 24.51
N GLY A 724 -33.39 13.90 24.45
CA GLY A 724 -34.01 13.20 25.57
C GLY A 724 -33.12 13.09 26.82
N LYS A 725 -31.81 12.86 26.62
CA LYS A 725 -30.83 12.79 27.73
C LYS A 725 -30.53 14.14 28.38
N TYR A 726 -30.53 15.24 27.62
CA TYR A 726 -30.24 16.57 28.16
C TYR A 726 -31.42 17.16 28.95
N LYS A 727 -32.66 16.92 28.53
CA LYS A 727 -33.84 17.54 29.14
C LYS A 727 -34.44 16.81 30.35
N GLN A 728 -33.87 15.66 30.76
CA GLN A 728 -34.14 15.09 32.09
C GLN A 728 -33.80 16.06 33.25
N SER A 729 -33.06 17.16 32.99
CA SER A 729 -32.77 18.20 33.98
C SER A 729 -33.63 19.48 33.87
N ALA A 730 -34.60 19.58 32.96
CA ALA A 730 -35.45 20.76 32.82
C ALA A 730 -36.87 20.39 32.33
N ASP A 731 -37.84 20.54 33.22
CA ASP A 731 -39.25 20.13 33.07
C ASP A 731 -39.92 20.52 31.74
N SER A 732 -40.91 19.69 31.34
CA SER A 732 -41.92 19.88 30.27
C SER A 732 -41.62 19.38 28.85
N VAL A 733 -41.18 18.13 28.67
CA VAL A 733 -41.39 17.44 27.38
C VAL A 733 -42.09 16.12 27.57
N ASP A 734 -43.11 15.91 26.74
CA ASP A 734 -43.85 14.68 26.58
C ASP A 734 -42.97 13.65 25.84
N ILE A 735 -42.13 12.93 26.60
CA ILE A 735 -41.20 11.90 26.11
C ILE A 735 -41.95 10.83 25.30
N GLU A 736 -43.19 10.52 25.69
CA GLU A 736 -44.07 9.59 25.00
C GLU A 736 -44.37 10.02 23.56
N LYS A 737 -44.54 11.34 23.35
CA LYS A 737 -44.80 11.95 22.04
C LYS A 737 -43.56 11.90 21.12
N LEU A 738 -42.36 12.10 21.67
CA LEU A 738 -41.08 11.99 20.96
C LEU A 738 -40.77 10.55 20.52
N THR A 739 -40.92 9.60 21.43
CA THR A 739 -40.70 8.16 21.17
C THR A 739 -41.68 7.62 20.13
N ARG A 740 -42.94 8.07 20.14
CA ARG A 740 -43.96 7.72 19.14
C ARG A 740 -43.66 8.30 17.74
N CYS A 741 -43.16 9.53 17.67
CA CYS A 741 -42.72 10.13 16.40
C CYS A 741 -41.50 9.40 15.80
N LEU A 742 -40.54 9.02 16.63
CA LEU A 742 -39.35 8.23 16.24
C LEU A 742 -39.71 6.84 15.72
N GLY A 743 -40.57 6.11 16.44
CA GLY A 743 -41.02 4.78 16.05
C GLY A 743 -41.80 4.77 14.72
N ASN A 744 -42.66 5.77 14.50
CA ASN A 744 -43.42 5.92 13.26
C ASN A 744 -42.54 6.32 12.06
N ALA A 745 -41.51 7.13 12.27
CA ALA A 745 -40.59 7.58 11.21
C ALA A 745 -39.67 6.46 10.70
N LEU A 746 -39.22 5.58 11.61
CA LEU A 746 -38.30 4.48 11.30
C LEU A 746 -39.03 3.24 10.74
N GLY A 747 -40.27 2.99 11.15
CA GLY A 747 -41.08 1.84 10.71
C GLY A 747 -40.63 0.49 11.31
N PRO A 748 -41.50 -0.54 11.34
CA PRO A 748 -41.15 -1.84 11.89
C PRO A 748 -40.16 -2.58 10.96
N GLY A 749 -39.02 -3.02 11.51
CA GLY A 749 -38.06 -3.93 10.84
C GLY A 749 -36.94 -3.28 10.01
N VAL A 750 -36.58 -2.02 10.24
CA VAL A 750 -35.44 -1.39 9.54
C VAL A 750 -34.11 -1.80 10.19
N GLY A 751 -33.34 -2.66 9.50
CA GLY A 751 -31.93 -2.85 9.80
C GLY A 751 -31.17 -1.54 9.56
N LEU A 752 -30.56 -1.00 10.62
CA LEU A 752 -29.59 0.09 10.53
C LEU A 752 -28.45 -0.40 9.62
N GLY A 753 -28.18 0.32 8.52
CA GLY A 753 -27.08 0.04 7.60
C GLY A 753 -25.71 0.21 8.26
N PRO A 754 -24.61 0.44 7.49
CA PRO A 754 -23.24 0.42 8.01
C PRO A 754 -22.92 1.69 8.79
N LEU A 755 -23.63 1.93 9.89
CA LEU A 755 -23.11 2.70 11.00
C LEU A 755 -21.95 1.88 11.58
N THR A 756 -20.85 2.53 11.94
CA THR A 756 -19.77 1.84 12.67
C THR A 756 -20.40 1.13 13.87
N ARG A 757 -20.03 -0.13 14.12
CA ARG A 757 -20.60 -0.97 15.20
C ARG A 757 -20.78 -0.22 16.54
N PRO A 758 -19.85 0.65 16.99
CA PRO A 758 -20.04 1.45 18.21
C PRO A 758 -21.21 2.43 18.12
N PHE A 759 -21.38 3.12 16.99
CA PHE A 759 -22.42 4.12 16.78
C PHE A 759 -23.82 3.49 16.74
N ARG A 760 -23.93 2.29 16.15
CA ARG A 760 -25.16 1.48 16.21
C ARG A 760 -25.50 1.09 17.65
N GLN A 761 -24.51 0.67 18.42
CA GLN A 761 -24.68 0.22 19.79
C GLN A 761 -25.10 1.38 20.72
N GLU A 762 -24.56 2.58 20.53
CA GLU A 762 -24.98 3.78 21.27
C GLU A 762 -26.41 4.22 20.93
N ILE A 763 -26.79 4.20 19.64
CA ILE A 763 -28.17 4.49 19.22
C ILE A 763 -29.15 3.45 19.75
N GLU A 764 -28.83 2.16 19.65
CA GLU A 764 -29.66 1.08 20.18
C GLU A 764 -29.76 1.17 21.71
N THR A 765 -28.67 1.49 22.41
CA THR A 765 -28.67 1.70 23.87
C THR A 765 -29.53 2.89 24.27
N ALA A 766 -29.38 4.03 23.59
CA ALA A 766 -30.12 5.24 23.92
C ALA A 766 -31.60 5.16 23.52
N LEU A 767 -31.95 4.44 22.44
CA LEU A 767 -33.34 4.08 22.11
C LEU A 767 -33.91 3.11 23.14
N ASN A 768 -33.17 2.09 23.55
CA ASN A 768 -33.60 1.14 24.57
C ASN A 768 -33.83 1.82 25.93
N GLU A 769 -32.97 2.75 26.33
CA GLU A 769 -33.15 3.59 27.52
C GLU A 769 -34.41 4.47 27.43
N LEU A 770 -34.67 5.08 26.27
CA LEU A 770 -35.88 5.88 26.02
C LEU A 770 -37.17 5.04 26.01
N THR A 771 -37.11 3.81 25.49
CA THR A 771 -38.27 2.88 25.51
C THR A 771 -38.46 2.23 26.88
N GLY A 772 -37.37 1.96 27.63
CA GLY A 772 -37.45 1.41 28.98
C GLY A 772 -38.12 2.34 29.99
N LEU A 773 -38.04 3.66 29.75
CA LEU A 773 -38.73 4.69 30.52
C LEU A 773 -40.25 4.75 30.28
N THR A 774 -40.81 3.99 29.33
CA THR A 774 -42.27 3.90 29.12
C THR A 774 -42.94 2.76 29.90
N ALA A 775 -42.15 1.97 30.65
CA ALA A 775 -42.64 0.85 31.46
C ALA A 775 -42.73 1.12 32.98
N GLN A 776 -42.35 2.32 33.43
CA GLN A 776 -42.61 2.87 34.77
C GLN A 776 -43.54 4.06 34.65
#